data_AF-F7T945-F1
#
_entry.id   AF-F7T945-F1
#
_cell.length_a   1.000
_cell.length_b   1.000
_cell.length_c   1.000
_cell.angle_alpha   90.00
_cell.angle_beta   90.00
_cell.angle_gamma   90.00
#
_symmetry.space_group_name_H-M   'P 1'
#
loop_
_entity.id
_entity.type
_entity.pdbx_description
1 polymer ?
#
loop_
_entity_poly.entity_id
_entity_poly.type
_entity_poly.pdbx_seq_one_letter_code
_entity_poly.pdbx_strand_id
1 'polypeptide(L)'
;MSAWLPEAAAFAVEPPSDLLHGLALRPPAAGWDGTRYRGSALDSVRLEEGRAQAGVVAVLRREHFVGVVAVTPQHARQALACMAPVWLGEGPPPRVEGPEGSDEDREYLWRPADTASGARVAAWCLDGRLTLWLPPDTGALHALARRELAALMDWPEQAVRVAAWPRGAAEAGRPAHALDLLDAAADAALLSETVGRPVCVACRPATAATLALREADLAAGPALRSRQPWAVRPSLARLLARPGRAQASGQATVQGDSPVLAPAASHALLHAGVDELNAAQVFAGESLWHERALAAGEDPVRWRLRHLADDRGRELARQVVDQAQAAMSQDAMAAGDGLLRGSGFATAQVRCEAEDGSAHMVWSAWVADVAIQPATGRIEVTRVVAGHDSQDLRAAQGATTRLAITRQQPERLADARRLITGPAAFDAWRGATPVSPATGADALTVAPPATPAPLREGRLDVDGVLTLPAAAAIANAIQDATGVRLRQAPFDAGQLRLALADRRVPAKGALRRGWGWLAAGAAGLATLATALWPLKPALPLTAGPDASLYSAQAIERGRLVAAAGDCVACHTAPGGARNAGGLALETPFGIIYSTNITPDAQTGIGRWSYAAFERAMRQGIHQDGRQLYPAFPYTAYAKLSDADLQALYGYLMSQPAVAATPPRTELGFPFNLRPLLAGWNLLFHDPKPFTPDPSQDVEWNRGAYLVEGVGHCAACHSPRNRLGAEKGGLDYLAGGQAEGWNAPALNQLATGERAWSGEELFQYLRTGYSPRHGVAAGPMAPVIHGLAELPASDLKAIVTYLMAVPGQAPARTPSPARATAAATASAAATARTAATTATTATVTAAPA
;
A
#
# COMPACT_ATOMS: atom_id res chain seq x y z
N MET A 1 -37.41 30.52 26.08
CA MET A 1 -38.08 29.23 26.30
C MET A 1 -37.38 28.19 25.46
N SER A 2 -36.66 27.34 26.17
CA SER A 2 -36.11 26.03 25.83
C SER A 2 -36.82 25.32 24.68
N ALA A 3 -36.12 25.17 23.55
CA ALA A 3 -36.36 24.04 22.65
C ALA A 3 -35.20 23.06 22.87
N TRP A 4 -35.33 22.27 23.94
CA TRP A 4 -34.67 20.97 23.98
C TRP A 4 -35.23 20.18 22.79
N LEU A 5 -34.43 20.02 21.73
CA LEU A 5 -34.67 18.95 20.78
C LEU A 5 -34.28 17.65 21.49
N PRO A 6 -35.20 16.67 21.58
CA PRO A 6 -35.00 15.47 22.38
C PRO A 6 -33.80 14.65 21.87
N GLU A 7 -33.08 14.07 22.82
CA GLU A 7 -31.95 13.14 22.69
C GLU A 7 -32.28 11.83 21.92
N ALA A 8 -33.47 11.74 21.32
CA ALA A 8 -34.08 10.51 20.80
C ALA A 8 -34.32 10.54 19.28
N ALA A 9 -33.53 11.29 18.52
CA ALA A 9 -33.54 11.17 17.06
C ALA A 9 -32.13 11.28 16.49
N ALA A 10 -31.52 10.12 16.21
CA ALA A 10 -30.34 9.97 15.37
C ALA A 10 -30.66 10.35 13.91
N PHE A 11 -31.12 11.58 13.68
CA PHE A 11 -31.18 12.15 12.34
C PHE A 11 -29.76 12.47 11.90
N ALA A 12 -29.33 11.84 10.81
CA ALA A 12 -28.14 12.17 10.05
C ALA A 12 -28.17 13.67 9.72
N VAL A 13 -27.47 14.49 10.51
CA VAL A 13 -27.27 15.89 10.19
C VAL A 13 -26.29 15.92 9.03
N GLU A 14 -26.77 16.23 7.84
CA GLU A 14 -25.93 16.34 6.66
C GLU A 14 -24.95 17.53 6.81
N PRO A 15 -23.72 17.42 6.28
CA PRO A 15 -22.83 18.56 6.20
C PRO A 15 -23.46 19.64 5.29
N PRO A 16 -23.33 20.94 5.63
CA PRO A 16 -23.84 22.02 4.79
C PRO A 16 -23.26 21.97 3.37
N SER A 17 -24.01 22.41 2.36
CA SER A 17 -23.57 22.39 0.96
C SER A 17 -22.51 23.45 0.62
N ASP A 18 -22.33 24.47 1.47
CA ASP A 18 -21.42 25.60 1.28
C ASP A 18 -20.09 25.45 2.05
N LEU A 19 -19.52 24.25 2.09
CA LEU A 19 -18.26 23.98 2.79
C LEU A 19 -17.10 24.83 2.25
N LEU A 20 -16.44 25.55 3.15
CA LEU A 20 -15.13 26.14 2.87
C LEU A 20 -14.03 25.09 2.99
N HIS A 21 -12.86 25.37 2.43
CA HIS A 21 -11.73 24.45 2.40
C HIS A 21 -10.58 24.94 3.26
N GLY A 22 -10.20 24.12 4.24
CA GLY A 22 -9.13 24.40 5.18
C GLY A 22 -7.82 23.71 4.80
N LEU A 23 -6.71 24.38 5.06
CA LEU A 23 -5.38 23.82 4.90
C LEU A 23 -4.41 24.34 5.96
N ALA A 24 -3.84 23.44 6.76
CA ALA A 24 -2.86 23.79 7.78
C ALA A 24 -1.41 23.70 7.24
N LEU A 25 -0.57 24.64 7.64
CA LEU A 25 0.87 24.58 7.48
C LEU A 25 1.44 23.55 8.48
N ARG A 26 2.45 22.78 8.05
CA ARG A 26 3.13 21.80 8.90
C ARG A 26 4.61 22.19 9.09
N PRO A 27 5.18 21.95 10.28
CA PRO A 27 6.59 22.20 10.54
C PRO A 27 7.48 21.22 9.75
N PRO A 28 8.73 21.59 9.44
CA PRO A 28 9.69 20.68 8.79
C PRO A 28 10.08 19.50 9.69
N ALA A 29 10.10 19.69 11.01
CA ALA A 29 10.24 18.61 11.99
C ALA A 29 9.17 18.75 13.08
N ALA A 30 8.44 17.68 13.37
CA ALA A 30 7.51 17.60 14.47
C ALA A 30 8.02 16.61 15.53
N GLY A 31 7.91 16.98 16.81
CA GLY A 31 8.39 16.17 17.92
C GLY A 31 7.54 16.36 19.16
N TRP A 32 7.49 15.33 20.01
CA TRP A 32 6.72 15.32 21.24
C TRP A 32 7.40 14.41 22.28
N ASP A 33 7.54 14.91 23.52
CA ASP A 33 8.23 14.18 24.59
C ASP A 33 7.28 13.41 25.53
N GLY A 34 5.99 13.34 25.20
CA GLY A 34 4.95 12.80 26.07
C GLY A 34 4.13 13.88 26.80
N THR A 35 4.67 15.10 26.93
CA THR A 35 4.02 16.19 27.68
C THR A 35 4.03 17.54 26.97
N ARG A 36 5.03 17.81 26.12
CA ARG A 36 5.26 19.09 25.44
C ARG A 36 5.69 18.87 24.00
N TYR A 37 5.40 19.87 23.16
CA TYR A 37 5.91 19.91 21.79
C TYR A 37 7.42 20.20 21.77
N ARG A 38 8.16 19.48 20.91
CA ARG A 38 9.62 19.55 20.75
C ARG A 38 10.08 19.70 19.30
N GLY A 39 9.14 19.89 18.37
CA GLY A 39 9.48 20.12 16.96
C GLY A 39 9.87 21.57 16.67
N SER A 40 10.02 21.89 15.39
CA SER A 40 10.39 23.22 14.93
C SER A 40 9.37 24.28 15.36
N ALA A 41 9.85 25.36 15.98
CA ALA A 41 9.03 26.50 16.37
C ALA A 41 8.88 27.46 15.19
N LEU A 42 7.68 27.95 14.93
CA LEU A 42 7.46 28.97 13.91
C LEU A 42 7.96 30.33 14.42
N ASP A 43 8.94 30.91 13.73
CA ASP A 43 9.47 32.24 14.02
C ASP A 43 8.61 33.32 13.34
N SER A 44 8.64 33.32 12.02
CA SER A 44 7.99 34.33 11.19
C SER A 44 7.27 33.71 10.00
N VAL A 45 6.20 34.38 9.56
CA VAL A 45 5.37 33.97 8.42
C VAL A 45 4.62 35.19 7.88
N ARG A 46 4.51 35.31 6.56
CA ARG A 46 3.90 36.47 5.88
C ARG A 46 2.39 36.29 5.75
N LEU A 47 1.68 36.49 6.86
CA LEU A 47 0.22 36.28 6.91
C LEU A 47 -0.57 37.16 5.94
N GLU A 48 -0.15 38.42 5.75
CA GLU A 48 -0.86 39.36 4.87
C GLU A 48 -0.80 38.96 3.39
N GLU A 49 0.33 38.40 2.93
CA GLU A 49 0.46 37.89 1.55
C GLU A 49 -0.52 36.74 1.29
N GLY A 50 -0.74 35.89 2.30
CA GLY A 50 -1.74 34.82 2.26
C GLY A 50 -3.18 35.37 2.24
N ARG A 51 -3.49 36.37 3.07
CA ARG A 51 -4.82 36.99 3.11
C ARG A 51 -5.17 37.74 1.82
N ALA A 52 -4.17 38.30 1.14
CA ALA A 52 -4.36 39.03 -0.11
C ALA A 52 -4.63 38.11 -1.32
N GLN A 53 -4.47 36.78 -1.18
CA GLN A 53 -4.72 35.86 -2.30
C GLN A 53 -6.21 35.76 -2.63
N ALA A 54 -6.52 35.66 -3.93
CA ALA A 54 -7.88 35.47 -4.40
C ALA A 54 -8.49 34.18 -3.84
N GLY A 55 -9.75 34.26 -3.42
CA GLY A 55 -10.50 33.11 -2.90
C GLY A 55 -10.14 32.70 -1.47
N VAL A 56 -9.21 33.39 -0.79
CA VAL A 56 -8.96 33.21 0.65
C VAL A 56 -10.03 33.92 1.45
N VAL A 57 -10.61 33.21 2.41
CA VAL A 57 -11.61 33.73 3.35
C VAL A 57 -10.95 34.19 4.64
N ALA A 58 -10.01 33.41 5.17
CA ALA A 58 -9.29 33.74 6.39
C ALA A 58 -7.93 33.05 6.46
N VAL A 59 -7.02 33.65 7.23
CA VAL A 59 -5.73 33.06 7.62
C VAL A 59 -5.61 33.16 9.14
N LEU A 60 -5.46 32.01 9.80
CA LEU A 60 -5.30 31.88 11.24
C LEU A 60 -3.82 31.64 11.60
N ARG A 61 -3.34 32.31 12.65
CA ARG A 61 -2.12 31.94 13.38
C ARG A 61 -2.46 31.80 14.86
N ARG A 62 -2.07 30.68 15.48
CA ARG A 62 -2.16 30.44 16.93
C ARG A 62 -0.87 29.75 17.37
N GLU A 63 0.00 30.46 18.08
CA GLU A 63 1.37 30.02 18.39
C GLU A 63 2.13 29.57 17.11
N HIS A 64 2.44 28.27 16.99
CA HIS A 64 3.10 27.69 15.83
C HIS A 64 2.13 27.15 14.78
N PHE A 65 0.83 27.09 15.10
CA PHE A 65 -0.20 26.67 14.15
C PHE A 65 -0.50 27.80 13.18
N VAL A 66 -0.48 27.51 11.88
CA VAL A 66 -0.94 28.40 10.82
C VAL A 66 -1.87 27.63 9.90
N GLY A 67 -3.00 28.22 9.54
CA GLY A 67 -3.90 27.60 8.59
C GLY A 67 -4.68 28.62 7.77
N VAL A 68 -5.12 28.19 6.59
CA VAL A 68 -5.85 29.01 5.61
C VAL A 68 -7.21 28.40 5.37
N VAL A 69 -8.24 29.26 5.31
CA VAL A 69 -9.58 28.93 4.85
C VAL A 69 -9.81 29.60 3.51
N ALA A 70 -10.24 28.84 2.50
CA ALA A 70 -10.50 29.36 1.17
C ALA A 70 -11.75 28.74 0.55
N VAL A 71 -12.25 29.35 -0.53
CA VAL A 71 -13.42 28.87 -1.27
C VAL A 71 -13.15 27.61 -2.10
N THR A 72 -11.88 27.29 -2.37
CA THR A 72 -11.45 26.02 -3.00
C THR A 72 -10.16 25.49 -2.36
N PRO A 73 -9.87 24.18 -2.43
CA PRO A 73 -8.61 23.63 -1.93
C PRO A 73 -7.37 24.15 -2.68
N GLN A 74 -7.54 24.60 -3.93
CA GLN A 74 -6.45 25.17 -4.73
C GLN A 74 -6.06 26.56 -4.22
N HIS A 75 -7.03 27.42 -3.92
CA HIS A 75 -6.76 28.74 -3.34
C HIS A 75 -6.06 28.63 -1.97
N ALA A 76 -6.46 27.68 -1.13
CA ALA A 76 -5.79 27.45 0.17
C ALA A 76 -4.32 27.04 -0.01
N ARG A 77 -4.00 26.20 -1.01
CA ARG A 77 -2.62 25.79 -1.33
C ARG A 77 -1.77 26.96 -1.84
N GLN A 78 -2.33 27.75 -2.75
CA GLN A 78 -1.65 28.93 -3.31
C GLN A 78 -1.32 29.95 -2.21
N ALA A 79 -2.27 30.20 -1.31
CA ALA A 79 -2.07 31.08 -0.17
C ALA A 79 -0.99 30.60 0.80
N LEU A 80 -0.96 29.31 1.16
CA LEU A 80 0.13 28.80 2.00
C LEU A 80 1.50 28.92 1.31
N ALA A 81 1.56 28.72 -0.01
CA ALA A 81 2.82 28.78 -0.76
C ALA A 81 3.44 30.19 -0.79
N CYS A 82 2.62 31.26 -0.79
CA CYS A 82 3.15 32.63 -0.77
C CYS A 82 3.53 33.13 0.63
N MET A 83 3.12 32.45 1.70
CA MET A 83 3.34 32.94 3.08
C MET A 83 4.79 32.79 3.60
N ALA A 84 5.67 32.07 2.90
CA ALA A 84 7.11 31.95 3.18
C ALA A 84 7.47 31.81 4.70
N PRO A 85 7.09 30.71 5.36
CA PRO A 85 7.32 30.52 6.79
C PRO A 85 8.80 30.24 7.12
N VAL A 86 9.28 30.82 8.22
CA VAL A 86 10.61 30.61 8.78
C VAL A 86 10.47 29.86 10.11
N TRP A 87 11.24 28.80 10.26
CA TRP A 87 11.20 27.90 11.42
C TRP A 87 12.53 27.94 12.19
N LEU A 88 12.45 27.88 13.52
CA LEU A 88 13.58 27.76 14.44
C LEU A 88 13.64 26.35 15.05
N GLY A 89 14.85 25.88 15.32
CA GLY A 89 15.14 24.54 15.85
C GLY A 89 16.02 23.74 14.91
N GLU A 90 16.77 22.77 15.44
CA GLU A 90 17.54 21.84 14.61
C GLU A 90 16.57 21.11 13.67
N GLY A 91 16.99 20.95 12.41
CA GLY A 91 16.29 20.07 11.46
C GLY A 91 16.17 18.66 12.04
N PRO A 92 15.44 17.74 11.38
CA PRO A 92 15.41 16.35 11.82
C PRO A 92 16.85 15.90 12.09
N PRO A 93 17.15 15.26 13.24
CA PRO A 93 18.50 14.79 13.48
C PRO A 93 18.93 13.96 12.26
N PRO A 94 20.18 14.05 11.81
CA PRO A 94 20.67 13.14 10.79
C PRO A 94 20.28 11.72 11.22
N ARG A 95 19.90 10.87 10.26
CA ARG A 95 19.78 9.43 10.54
C ARG A 95 21.09 9.03 11.19
N VAL A 96 21.06 8.83 12.51
CA VAL A 96 22.15 8.16 13.19
C VAL A 96 21.97 6.72 12.73
N GLU A 97 22.65 6.38 11.64
CA GLU A 97 23.16 5.03 11.46
C GLU A 97 23.96 4.78 12.74
N GLY A 98 23.30 4.11 13.69
CA GLY A 98 23.98 3.60 14.86
C GLY A 98 25.10 2.67 14.40
N PRO A 99 26.17 2.53 15.19
CA PRO A 99 27.28 1.68 14.79
C PRO A 99 26.77 0.28 14.50
N GLU A 100 26.97 -0.19 13.26
CA GLU A 100 26.95 -1.60 12.91
C GLU A 100 27.95 -2.30 13.85
N GLY A 101 27.45 -2.93 14.91
CA GLY A 101 28.35 -3.39 15.96
C GLY A 101 27.68 -3.92 17.22
N SER A 102 27.25 -5.18 17.18
CA SER A 102 27.23 -6.13 18.31
C SER A 102 26.16 -6.08 19.42
N ASP A 103 25.10 -5.26 19.33
CA ASP A 103 24.00 -5.28 20.33
C ASP A 103 22.58 -5.20 19.71
N GLU A 104 22.44 -5.49 18.40
CA GLU A 104 21.17 -5.45 17.64
C GLU A 104 20.25 -6.67 17.86
N ASP A 105 20.68 -7.68 18.62
CA ASP A 105 20.07 -9.01 18.58
C ASP A 105 18.71 -9.18 19.30
N ARG A 106 18.12 -8.13 19.90
CA ARG A 106 16.90 -8.26 20.74
C ARG A 106 15.85 -7.15 20.60
N GLU A 107 15.63 -6.61 19.40
CA GLU A 107 14.51 -5.68 19.15
C GLU A 107 13.32 -6.38 18.47
N TYR A 108 12.11 -6.14 18.99
CA TYR A 108 10.82 -6.54 18.42
C TYR A 108 10.23 -5.37 17.65
N LEU A 109 9.88 -5.62 16.39
CA LEU A 109 9.42 -4.62 15.45
C LEU A 109 7.97 -4.90 15.04
N TRP A 110 7.12 -3.89 15.12
CA TRP A 110 5.75 -3.93 14.62
C TRP A 110 5.56 -2.87 13.54
N ARG A 111 5.22 -3.31 12.32
CA ARG A 111 4.95 -2.43 11.18
C ARG A 111 3.45 -2.35 10.96
N PRO A 112 2.81 -1.20 11.22
CA PRO A 112 1.40 -1.02 10.90
C PRO A 112 1.14 -1.16 9.39
N ALA A 113 -0.11 -1.47 9.02
CA ALA A 113 -0.49 -1.56 7.63
C ALA A 113 -0.47 -0.18 6.95
N ASP A 114 -0.03 -0.12 5.68
CA ASP A 114 -0.03 1.12 4.90
C ASP A 114 -1.46 1.65 4.71
N THR A 115 -1.78 2.78 5.33
CA THR A 115 -3.00 3.53 5.07
C THR A 115 -2.79 4.44 3.86
N ALA A 116 -3.82 4.59 3.03
CA ALA A 116 -3.86 5.59 1.97
C ALA A 116 -5.11 6.42 2.21
N SER A 117 -5.04 7.74 2.15
CA SER A 117 -6.20 8.57 2.42
C SER A 117 -6.32 9.76 1.48
N GLY A 118 -7.45 9.80 0.76
CA GLY A 118 -8.08 11.03 0.26
C GLY A 118 -9.27 11.47 1.12
N ALA A 119 -9.44 10.85 2.30
CA ALA A 119 -10.61 11.06 3.16
C ALA A 119 -10.69 12.50 3.65
N ARG A 120 -11.90 12.95 3.89
CA ARG A 120 -12.18 14.34 4.28
C ARG A 120 -12.94 14.39 5.59
N VAL A 121 -12.65 15.42 6.37
CA VAL A 121 -13.32 15.72 7.63
C VAL A 121 -13.90 17.12 7.51
N ALA A 122 -15.11 17.33 8.00
CA ALA A 122 -15.70 18.66 8.12
C ALA A 122 -15.96 19.00 9.58
N ALA A 123 -15.81 20.27 9.92
CA ALA A 123 -16.12 20.80 11.24
C ALA A 123 -16.92 22.10 11.09
N TRP A 124 -17.89 22.30 11.97
CA TRP A 124 -18.61 23.55 12.10
C TRP A 124 -18.64 24.01 13.55
N CYS A 125 -18.01 25.14 13.79
CA CYS A 125 -17.89 25.79 15.07
C CYS A 125 -18.78 27.03 15.10
N LEU A 126 -19.77 27.06 15.99
CA LEU A 126 -20.70 28.18 16.16
C LEU A 126 -21.10 28.30 17.64
N ASP A 127 -21.07 29.51 18.19
CA ASP A 127 -21.52 29.84 19.56
C ASP A 127 -20.98 28.91 20.66
N GLY A 128 -19.69 28.58 20.60
CA GLY A 128 -19.05 27.71 21.60
C GLY A 128 -19.42 26.23 21.47
N ARG A 129 -20.00 25.82 20.34
CA ARG A 129 -20.35 24.42 20.02
C ARG A 129 -19.66 23.98 18.74
N LEU A 130 -19.28 22.71 18.68
CA LEU A 130 -18.59 22.09 17.54
C LEU A 130 -19.37 20.88 17.05
N THR A 131 -19.73 20.88 15.77
CA THR A 131 -20.19 19.67 15.07
C THR A 131 -19.09 19.17 14.14
N LEU A 132 -18.69 17.91 14.29
CA LEU A 132 -17.68 17.23 13.49
C LEU A 132 -18.34 16.15 12.63
N TRP A 133 -18.00 16.11 11.34
CA TRP A 133 -18.39 15.04 10.43
C TRP A 133 -17.16 14.22 10.05
N LEU A 134 -17.17 12.93 10.43
CA LEU A 134 -16.15 11.95 10.07
C LEU A 134 -16.66 11.00 8.99
N PRO A 135 -15.77 10.33 8.24
CA PRO A 135 -16.14 9.23 7.35
C PRO A 135 -16.98 8.15 8.08
N PRO A 136 -17.78 7.36 7.35
CA PRO A 136 -18.47 6.22 7.94
C PRO A 136 -17.48 5.23 8.58
N ASP A 137 -17.97 4.42 9.53
CA ASP A 137 -17.23 3.35 10.20
C ASP A 137 -16.05 3.80 11.09
N THR A 138 -16.00 5.08 11.48
CA THR A 138 -15.00 5.61 12.43
C THR A 138 -15.47 5.61 13.90
N GLY A 139 -16.36 4.70 14.29
CA GLY A 139 -17.01 4.72 15.61
C GLY A 139 -16.01 4.71 16.78
N ALA A 140 -14.93 3.92 16.68
CA ALA A 140 -13.86 3.85 17.67
C ALA A 140 -13.10 5.20 17.86
N LEU A 141 -13.11 6.07 16.85
CA LEU A 141 -12.44 7.38 16.88
C LEU A 141 -13.30 8.48 17.53
N HIS A 142 -14.63 8.30 17.62
CA HIS A 142 -15.54 9.40 18.01
C HIS A 142 -15.23 9.96 19.40
N ALA A 143 -14.96 9.09 20.37
CA ALA A 143 -14.68 9.49 21.74
C ALA A 143 -13.30 10.17 21.84
N LEU A 144 -12.28 9.62 21.19
CA LEU A 144 -10.95 10.21 21.10
C LEU A 144 -10.99 11.61 20.46
N ALA A 145 -11.70 11.74 19.33
CA ALA A 145 -11.87 13.02 18.64
C ALA A 145 -12.60 14.04 19.51
N ARG A 146 -13.68 13.65 20.19
CA ARG A 146 -14.46 14.55 21.06
C ARG A 146 -13.58 15.21 22.13
N ARG A 147 -12.75 14.42 22.80
CA ARG A 147 -11.87 14.88 23.89
C ARG A 147 -10.68 15.65 23.41
N GLU A 148 -10.06 15.19 22.33
CA GLU A 148 -8.96 15.92 21.72
C GLU A 148 -9.41 17.32 21.30
N LEU A 149 -10.59 17.42 20.68
CA LEU A 149 -11.17 18.69 20.26
C LEU A 149 -11.60 19.54 21.46
N ALA A 150 -12.24 18.95 22.47
CA ALA A 150 -12.56 19.65 23.72
C ALA A 150 -11.31 20.24 24.39
N ALA A 151 -10.23 19.45 24.48
CA ALA A 151 -8.95 19.90 25.03
C ALA A 151 -8.24 20.95 24.16
N LEU A 152 -8.35 20.86 22.83
CA LEU A 152 -7.83 21.84 21.89
C LEU A 152 -8.56 23.19 22.01
N MET A 153 -9.88 23.14 22.19
CA MET A 153 -10.75 24.31 22.24
C MET A 153 -10.86 24.92 23.65
N ASP A 154 -10.42 24.21 24.70
CA ASP A 154 -10.69 24.54 26.12
C ASP A 154 -12.19 24.50 26.47
N TRP A 155 -12.93 23.60 25.83
CA TRP A 155 -14.38 23.46 25.96
C TRP A 155 -14.76 22.19 26.72
N PRO A 156 -15.96 22.16 27.34
CA PRO A 156 -16.49 20.92 27.88
C PRO A 156 -16.76 19.91 26.75
N GLU A 157 -16.56 18.61 26.99
CA GLU A 157 -16.77 17.58 25.96
C GLU A 157 -18.18 17.56 25.36
N GLN A 158 -19.19 17.97 26.15
CA GLN A 158 -20.58 18.05 25.69
C GLN A 158 -20.80 19.13 24.62
N ALA A 159 -19.85 20.07 24.46
CA ALA A 159 -19.87 21.06 23.39
C ALA A 159 -19.46 20.48 22.03
N VAL A 160 -18.89 19.26 22.00
CA VAL A 160 -18.41 18.62 20.77
C VAL A 160 -19.34 17.47 20.39
N ARG A 161 -20.04 17.60 19.27
CA ARG A 161 -20.88 16.57 18.68
C ARG A 161 -20.17 15.95 17.48
N VAL A 162 -20.10 14.62 17.43
CA VAL A 162 -19.54 13.88 16.29
C VAL A 162 -20.67 13.20 15.53
N ALA A 163 -20.65 13.32 14.21
CA ALA A 163 -21.60 12.73 13.27
C ALA A 163 -20.84 12.00 12.15
N ALA A 164 -21.49 11.05 11.49
CA ALA A 164 -20.97 10.39 10.30
C ALA A 164 -21.41 11.13 9.03
N TRP A 165 -20.62 11.05 7.97
CA TRP A 165 -21.01 11.53 6.65
C TRP A 165 -22.24 10.75 6.14
N PRO A 166 -23.26 11.40 5.54
CA PRO A 166 -24.36 10.70 4.90
C PRO A 166 -23.82 9.77 3.80
N ARG A 167 -24.25 8.50 3.76
CA ARG A 167 -23.82 7.56 2.71
C ARG A 167 -24.34 8.06 1.35
N GLY A 168 -23.49 8.79 0.63
CA GLY A 168 -23.89 9.51 -0.57
C GLY A 168 -22.74 10.23 -1.29
N ALA A 169 -21.58 9.58 -1.40
CA ALA A 169 -20.57 9.81 -2.44
C ALA A 169 -19.50 8.74 -2.23
N ALA A 170 -19.27 7.91 -3.24
CA ALA A 170 -18.28 6.83 -3.17
C ALA A 170 -16.87 7.41 -3.04
N GLU A 171 -16.32 7.47 -1.83
CA GLU A 171 -14.88 7.44 -1.61
C GLU A 171 -14.47 5.97 -1.41
N ALA A 172 -14.39 5.24 -2.52
CA ALA A 172 -13.80 3.91 -2.59
C ALA A 172 -12.27 4.03 -2.41
N GLY A 173 -11.83 4.21 -1.17
CA GLY A 173 -10.42 4.29 -0.76
C GLY A 173 -10.13 3.41 0.45
N ARG A 174 -8.85 3.18 0.74
CA ARG A 174 -8.45 2.54 2.01
C ARG A 174 -8.93 3.40 3.20
N PRO A 175 -9.28 2.79 4.35
CA PRO A 175 -9.63 3.56 5.54
C PRO A 175 -8.46 4.46 5.94
N ALA A 176 -8.77 5.72 6.25
CA ALA A 176 -7.79 6.67 6.72
C ALA A 176 -7.28 6.27 8.12
N HIS A 177 -6.00 6.54 8.39
CA HIS A 177 -5.46 6.27 9.72
C HIS A 177 -6.15 7.16 10.77
N ALA A 178 -6.36 6.62 11.98
CA ALA A 178 -7.09 7.31 13.05
C ALA A 178 -6.44 8.66 13.41
N LEU A 179 -5.10 8.75 13.41
CA LEU A 179 -4.39 9.99 13.67
C LEU A 179 -4.47 11.00 12.52
N ASP A 180 -4.57 10.55 11.27
CA ASP A 180 -4.73 11.46 10.12
C ASP A 180 -6.11 12.14 10.18
N LEU A 181 -7.15 11.36 10.53
CA LEU A 181 -8.50 11.86 10.77
C LEU A 181 -8.54 12.81 11.96
N LEU A 182 -7.83 12.48 13.04
CA LEU A 182 -7.72 13.33 14.23
C LEU A 182 -7.04 14.67 13.92
N ASP A 183 -5.95 14.65 13.15
CA ASP A 183 -5.23 15.86 12.73
C ASP A 183 -6.12 16.72 11.81
N ALA A 184 -6.83 16.12 10.84
CA ALA A 184 -7.74 16.83 9.96
C ALA A 184 -8.94 17.42 10.72
N ALA A 185 -9.50 16.68 11.69
CA ALA A 185 -10.58 17.14 12.55
C ALA A 185 -10.17 18.36 13.37
N ALA A 186 -8.97 18.31 13.96
CA ALA A 186 -8.42 19.38 14.78
C ALA A 186 -8.11 20.63 13.96
N ASP A 187 -7.54 20.47 12.76
CA ASP A 187 -7.35 21.57 11.81
C ASP A 187 -8.69 22.20 11.41
N ALA A 188 -9.69 21.38 11.05
CA ALA A 188 -11.00 21.85 10.63
C ALA A 188 -11.71 22.63 11.75
N ALA A 189 -11.60 22.17 13.01
CA ALA A 189 -12.22 22.83 14.16
C ALA A 189 -11.64 24.24 14.39
N LEU A 190 -10.31 24.40 14.43
CA LEU A 190 -9.66 25.71 14.60
C LEU A 190 -9.99 26.68 13.46
N LEU A 191 -10.00 26.15 12.24
CA LEU A 191 -10.30 26.95 11.06
C LEU A 191 -11.76 27.38 11.03
N SER A 192 -12.68 26.48 11.38
CA SER A 192 -14.12 26.79 11.47
C SER A 192 -14.41 27.79 12.59
N GLU A 193 -13.76 27.66 13.76
CA GLU A 193 -13.86 28.62 14.87
C GLU A 193 -13.56 30.05 14.40
N THR A 194 -12.57 30.19 13.53
CA THR A 194 -12.11 31.50 13.04
C THR A 194 -13.12 32.16 12.10
N VAL A 195 -13.84 31.37 11.29
CA VAL A 195 -14.76 31.90 10.26
C VAL A 195 -16.24 31.80 10.65
N GLY A 196 -16.58 31.08 11.72
CA GLY A 196 -17.96 30.79 12.13
C GLY A 196 -18.76 29.97 11.10
N ARG A 197 -18.07 29.37 10.13
CA ARG A 197 -18.64 28.65 8.97
C ARG A 197 -18.09 27.24 8.88
N PRO A 198 -18.82 26.30 8.25
CA PRO A 198 -18.36 24.93 8.02
C PRO A 198 -17.06 24.90 7.19
N VAL A 199 -16.04 24.20 7.70
CA VAL A 199 -14.74 24.02 7.03
C VAL A 199 -14.44 22.54 6.85
N CYS A 200 -14.07 22.16 5.63
CA CYS A 200 -13.64 20.83 5.26
C CYS A 200 -12.12 20.77 5.05
N VAL A 201 -11.47 19.80 5.67
CA VAL A 201 -10.03 19.52 5.58
C VAL A 201 -9.81 18.10 5.06
N ALA A 202 -8.90 17.95 4.11
CA ALA A 202 -8.47 16.64 3.63
C ALA A 202 -7.42 16.04 4.57
N CYS A 203 -7.53 14.75 4.84
CA CYS A 203 -6.52 14.00 5.58
C CYS A 203 -5.21 14.00 4.82
N ARG A 204 -4.09 14.11 5.54
CA ARG A 204 -2.75 13.97 4.97
C ARG A 204 -2.16 12.67 5.50
N PRO A 205 -1.94 11.65 4.67
CA PRO A 205 -1.36 10.40 5.14
C PRO A 205 0.05 10.67 5.64
N ALA A 206 0.31 10.32 6.90
CA ALA A 206 1.67 10.22 7.40
C ALA A 206 2.23 8.82 7.13
N THR A 207 3.55 8.70 6.96
CA THR A 207 4.20 7.39 6.92
C THR A 207 4.08 6.72 8.29
N ALA A 208 3.41 5.57 8.36
CA ALA A 208 3.33 4.77 9.58
C ALA A 208 4.75 4.43 10.07
N ALA A 209 5.06 4.76 11.32
CA ALA A 209 6.35 4.48 11.91
C ALA A 209 6.42 2.99 12.32
N THR A 210 7.57 2.34 12.10
CA THR A 210 7.82 1.02 12.70
C THR A 210 7.93 1.20 14.22
N LEU A 211 7.09 0.51 14.97
CA LEU A 211 7.15 0.47 16.42
C LEU A 211 8.24 -0.51 16.85
N ALA A 212 9.12 -0.09 17.76
CA ALA A 212 10.27 -0.88 18.20
C ALA A 212 10.31 -0.99 19.72
N LEU A 213 10.36 -2.23 20.22
CA LEU A 213 10.45 -2.57 21.64
C LEU A 213 11.62 -3.52 21.87
N ARG A 214 12.44 -3.27 22.88
CA ARG A 214 13.53 -4.18 23.29
C ARG A 214 13.31 -4.73 24.68
N GLU A 215 13.96 -5.83 25.00
CA GLU A 215 14.02 -6.31 26.38
C GLU A 215 14.71 -5.27 27.29
N ALA A 216 14.14 -5.02 28.46
CA ALA A 216 14.77 -4.26 29.53
C ALA A 216 15.41 -5.23 30.53
N ASP A 217 16.68 -5.01 30.86
CA ASP A 217 17.39 -5.79 31.87
C ASP A 217 16.90 -5.40 33.27
N LEU A 218 15.95 -6.18 33.79
CA LEU A 218 15.42 -6.04 35.15
C LEU A 218 15.43 -7.39 35.86
N ALA A 219 15.93 -7.41 37.10
CA ALA A 219 15.93 -8.58 37.97
C ALA A 219 14.52 -9.07 38.36
N ALA A 220 13.46 -8.30 38.08
CA ALA A 220 12.11 -8.49 38.60
C ALA A 220 11.08 -9.07 37.60
N GLY A 221 11.49 -9.49 36.40
CA GLY A 221 10.59 -10.07 35.38
C GLY A 221 10.86 -9.54 33.97
N PRO A 222 10.12 -10.01 32.93
CA PRO A 222 10.27 -9.47 31.59
C PRO A 222 9.68 -8.05 31.55
N ALA A 223 10.47 -7.08 31.12
CA ALA A 223 10.01 -5.73 30.83
C ALA A 223 10.49 -5.32 29.45
N LEU A 224 9.75 -4.42 28.82
CA LEU A 224 10.05 -3.90 27.50
C LEU A 224 10.49 -2.45 27.60
N ARG A 225 11.35 -1.99 26.69
CA ARG A 225 11.79 -0.61 26.60
C ARG A 225 11.51 -0.07 25.20
N SER A 226 10.88 1.09 25.13
CA SER A 226 10.67 1.86 23.90
C SER A 226 11.74 2.96 23.79
N ARG A 227 12.08 3.37 22.56
CA ARG A 227 12.88 4.57 22.28
C ARG A 227 12.03 5.86 22.22
N GLN A 228 10.72 5.74 22.30
CA GLN A 228 9.73 6.80 22.09
C GLN A 228 8.68 6.80 23.21
N PRO A 229 7.99 7.94 23.47
CA PRO A 229 6.84 7.96 24.36
C PRO A 229 5.81 6.93 23.90
N TRP A 230 5.45 6.00 24.79
CA TRP A 230 4.56 4.90 24.45
C TRP A 230 3.10 5.27 24.69
N ALA A 231 2.64 6.28 23.96
CA ALA A 231 1.30 6.85 24.11
C ALA A 231 0.83 7.48 22.79
N VAL A 232 -0.49 7.63 22.65
CA VAL A 232 -1.09 8.29 21.49
C VAL A 232 -0.89 9.80 21.63
N ARG A 233 -0.20 10.38 20.66
CA ARG A 233 0.09 11.82 20.63
C ARG A 233 -1.20 12.68 20.53
N PRO A 234 -1.13 13.94 20.99
CA PRO A 234 -2.07 14.99 20.58
C PRO A 234 -2.17 15.15 19.07
N SER A 235 -3.28 15.73 18.62
CA SER A 235 -3.40 16.27 17.27
C SER A 235 -2.27 17.26 17.00
N LEU A 236 -1.78 17.31 15.75
CA LEU A 236 -0.77 18.28 15.34
C LEU A 236 -1.23 19.72 15.60
N ALA A 237 -2.53 19.99 15.42
CA ALA A 237 -3.09 21.29 15.74
C ALA A 237 -2.94 21.63 17.23
N ARG A 238 -3.18 20.69 18.16
CA ARG A 238 -2.98 20.92 19.61
C ARG A 238 -1.51 21.06 19.97
N LEU A 239 -0.63 20.25 19.38
CA LEU A 239 0.82 20.39 19.57
C LEU A 239 1.33 21.77 19.17
N LEU A 240 0.87 22.28 18.04
CA LEU A 240 1.33 23.56 17.48
C LEU A 240 0.65 24.77 18.11
N ALA A 241 -0.64 24.67 18.46
CA ALA A 241 -1.42 25.76 19.05
C ALA A 241 -1.27 25.86 20.58
N ARG A 242 -0.88 24.78 21.26
CA ARG A 242 -0.71 24.71 22.72
C ARG A 242 0.56 23.92 23.10
N PRO A 243 1.76 24.37 22.69
CA PRO A 243 3.00 23.58 22.83
C PRO A 243 3.37 23.21 24.29
N GLY A 244 2.90 23.98 25.28
CA GLY A 244 3.11 23.72 26.71
C GLY A 244 2.06 22.83 27.40
N ARG A 245 0.92 22.51 26.74
CA ARG A 245 -0.18 21.70 27.29
C ARG A 245 -0.54 20.55 26.33
N ALA A 246 0.45 19.69 26.07
CA ALA A 246 0.38 18.62 25.08
C ALA A 246 0.37 17.22 25.74
N GLN A 247 -0.54 16.99 26.68
CA GLN A 247 -0.72 15.66 27.30
C GLN A 247 -1.27 14.65 26.29
N ALA A 248 -0.87 13.39 26.39
CA ALA A 248 -1.31 12.30 25.52
C ALA A 248 -2.83 12.26 25.32
N SER A 249 -3.28 11.96 24.11
CA SER A 249 -4.71 11.80 23.78
C SER A 249 -5.23 10.41 24.14
N GLY A 250 -4.33 9.45 24.30
CA GLY A 250 -4.64 8.07 24.71
C GLY A 250 -3.37 7.32 25.14
N GLN A 251 -3.56 6.17 25.78
CA GLN A 251 -2.48 5.29 26.22
C GLN A 251 -2.75 3.86 25.75
N ALA A 252 -1.70 3.05 25.66
CA ALA A 252 -1.86 1.60 25.52
C ALA A 252 -2.69 1.06 26.70
N THR A 253 -3.62 0.18 26.40
CA THR A 253 -4.58 -0.37 27.38
C THR A 253 -4.23 -1.79 27.82
N VAL A 254 -3.19 -2.39 27.25
CA VAL A 254 -2.63 -3.68 27.67
C VAL A 254 -2.11 -3.59 29.11
N GLN A 255 -2.58 -4.49 29.98
CA GLN A 255 -2.22 -4.57 31.41
C GLN A 255 -1.29 -5.77 31.72
N GLY A 256 -0.65 -6.34 30.70
CA GLY A 256 0.09 -7.60 30.82
C GLY A 256 1.39 -7.54 31.63
N ASP A 257 1.95 -8.73 31.88
CA ASP A 257 3.14 -9.00 32.71
C ASP A 257 4.48 -8.48 32.14
N SER A 258 4.42 -7.61 31.12
CA SER A 258 5.58 -7.04 30.42
C SER A 258 5.36 -5.54 30.19
N PRO A 259 5.58 -4.70 31.22
CA PRO A 259 5.36 -3.27 31.11
C PRO A 259 6.35 -2.64 30.12
N VAL A 260 5.90 -1.59 29.42
CA VAL A 260 6.74 -0.81 28.52
C VAL A 260 7.30 0.41 29.26
N LEU A 261 8.62 0.45 29.40
CA LEU A 261 9.38 1.58 29.89
C LEU A 261 9.66 2.54 28.73
N ALA A 262 9.09 3.75 28.81
CA ALA A 262 9.30 4.81 27.83
C ALA A 262 10.31 5.86 28.36
N PRO A 263 11.09 6.52 27.48
CA PRO A 263 12.02 7.55 27.90
C PRO A 263 11.28 8.80 28.37
N ALA A 264 11.88 9.53 29.32
CA ALA A 264 11.34 10.79 29.84
C ALA A 264 11.42 11.96 28.84
N ALA A 265 12.27 11.85 27.80
CA ALA A 265 12.39 12.84 26.74
C ALA A 265 12.70 12.15 25.39
N SER A 266 11.97 12.53 24.34
CA SER A 266 12.21 12.11 22.96
C SER A 266 11.85 13.25 22.01
N HIS A 267 12.40 13.22 20.80
CA HIS A 267 12.08 14.18 19.73
C HIS A 267 11.27 13.53 18.60
N ALA A 268 11.08 12.22 18.64
CA ALA A 268 10.35 11.49 17.60
C ALA A 268 8.84 11.55 17.84
N LEU A 269 8.09 11.93 16.81
CA LEU A 269 6.64 11.94 16.83
C LEU A 269 6.10 10.59 16.39
N LEU A 270 5.68 9.77 17.35
CA LEU A 270 5.10 8.47 17.04
C LEU A 270 3.75 8.62 16.32
N HIS A 271 3.62 7.97 15.17
CA HIS A 271 2.36 7.90 14.40
C HIS A 271 1.73 6.52 14.63
N ALA A 272 1.15 6.34 15.83
CA ALA A 272 0.47 5.11 16.19
C ALA A 272 -0.77 5.33 17.06
N GLY A 273 -1.85 4.60 16.78
CA GLY A 273 -3.07 4.54 17.58
C GLY A 273 -2.98 3.58 18.77
N VAL A 274 -4.04 3.54 19.59
CA VAL A 274 -4.11 2.65 20.76
C VAL A 274 -3.96 1.18 20.36
N ASP A 275 -4.62 0.77 19.28
CA ASP A 275 -4.63 -0.62 18.83
C ASP A 275 -3.26 -1.09 18.35
N GLU A 276 -2.51 -0.21 17.67
CA GLU A 276 -1.15 -0.51 17.18
C GLU A 276 -0.15 -0.59 18.33
N LEU A 277 -0.27 0.30 19.33
CA LEU A 277 0.53 0.22 20.55
C LEU A 277 0.25 -1.07 21.31
N ASN A 278 -1.02 -1.45 21.44
CA ASN A 278 -1.44 -2.69 22.10
C ASN A 278 -0.90 -3.92 21.37
N ALA A 279 -1.05 -3.97 20.04
CA ALA A 279 -0.59 -5.09 19.23
C ALA A 279 0.94 -5.25 19.31
N ALA A 280 1.69 -4.16 19.20
CA ALA A 280 3.15 -4.18 19.33
C ALA A 280 3.61 -4.65 20.72
N GLN A 281 2.93 -4.19 21.79
CA GLN A 281 3.25 -4.57 23.16
C GLN A 281 2.97 -6.04 23.43
N VAL A 282 1.81 -6.56 23.01
CA VAL A 282 1.47 -7.99 23.16
C VAL A 282 2.42 -8.86 22.33
N PHE A 283 2.68 -8.47 21.08
CA PHE A 283 3.61 -9.18 20.21
C PHE A 283 4.98 -9.33 20.86
N ALA A 284 5.58 -8.23 21.32
CA ALA A 284 6.91 -8.25 21.94
C ALA A 284 6.93 -8.99 23.29
N GLY A 285 5.91 -8.79 24.14
CA GLY A 285 5.85 -9.38 25.48
C GLY A 285 5.70 -10.91 25.47
N GLU A 286 4.71 -11.42 24.73
CA GLU A 286 4.47 -12.86 24.64
C GLU A 286 5.57 -13.59 23.87
N SER A 287 6.17 -12.90 22.89
CA SER A 287 7.39 -13.33 22.24
C SER A 287 8.53 -13.50 23.27
N LEU A 288 8.81 -12.48 24.08
CA LEU A 288 9.87 -12.52 25.08
C LEU A 288 9.69 -13.65 26.11
N TRP A 289 8.46 -13.88 26.56
CA TRP A 289 8.14 -15.02 27.44
C TRP A 289 8.50 -16.37 26.81
N HIS A 290 8.18 -16.56 25.54
CA HIS A 290 8.51 -17.79 24.81
C HIS A 290 10.03 -18.00 24.69
N GLU A 291 10.78 -16.95 24.34
CA GLU A 291 12.23 -17.02 24.22
C GLU A 291 12.93 -17.32 25.55
N ARG A 292 12.46 -16.72 26.66
CA ARG A 292 12.99 -17.01 27.99
C ARG A 292 12.74 -18.45 28.44
N ALA A 293 11.58 -19.02 28.10
CA ALA A 293 11.28 -20.42 28.39
C ALA A 293 12.23 -21.37 27.63
N LEU A 294 12.43 -21.12 26.32
CA LEU A 294 13.38 -21.89 25.51
C LEU A 294 14.82 -21.75 26.03
N ALA A 295 15.25 -20.54 26.41
CA ALA A 295 16.57 -20.30 26.99
C ALA A 295 16.78 -21.04 28.33
N ALA A 296 15.70 -21.25 29.09
CA ALA A 296 15.69 -22.04 30.31
C ALA A 296 15.55 -23.55 30.08
N GLY A 297 15.42 -24.00 28.82
CA GLY A 297 15.25 -25.41 28.46
C GLY A 297 13.89 -26.00 28.86
N GLU A 298 12.86 -25.16 28.99
CA GLU A 298 11.53 -25.53 29.45
C GLU A 298 10.46 -25.37 28.38
N ASP A 299 9.37 -26.12 28.52
CA ASP A 299 8.23 -26.04 27.60
C ASP A 299 7.57 -24.64 27.67
N PRO A 300 7.53 -23.88 26.56
CA PRO A 300 7.06 -22.50 26.59
C PRO A 300 5.60 -22.33 27.03
N VAL A 301 4.73 -23.29 26.70
CA VAL A 301 3.31 -23.23 27.07
C VAL A 301 3.15 -23.44 28.57
N ARG A 302 3.74 -24.49 29.13
CA ARG A 302 3.74 -24.75 30.57
C ARG A 302 4.42 -23.62 31.34
N TRP A 303 5.54 -23.10 30.83
CA TRP A 303 6.21 -21.95 31.44
C TRP A 303 5.28 -20.75 31.50
N ARG A 304 4.63 -20.38 30.39
CA ARG A 304 3.71 -19.23 30.36
C ARG A 304 2.53 -19.42 31.29
N LEU A 305 1.92 -20.62 31.32
CA LEU A 305 0.80 -20.93 32.23
C LEU A 305 1.16 -20.79 33.71
N ARG A 306 2.39 -21.16 34.11
CA ARG A 306 2.87 -20.99 35.50
C ARG A 306 3.08 -19.52 35.89
N HIS A 307 3.39 -18.66 34.92
CA HIS A 307 3.74 -17.25 35.14
C HIS A 307 2.58 -16.28 34.83
N LEU A 308 1.39 -16.77 34.45
CA LEU A 308 0.18 -15.95 34.38
C LEU A 308 -0.30 -15.61 35.79
N ALA A 309 -0.19 -14.33 36.17
CA ALA A 309 -0.53 -13.85 37.51
C ALA A 309 -2.04 -13.92 37.80
N ASP A 310 -2.89 -13.68 36.80
CA ASP A 310 -4.35 -13.67 36.93
C ASP A 310 -4.96 -15.07 36.77
N ASP A 311 -5.73 -15.49 37.77
CA ASP A 311 -6.36 -16.83 37.79
C ASP A 311 -7.35 -17.03 36.63
N ARG A 312 -8.04 -15.96 36.19
CA ARG A 312 -9.00 -15.99 35.08
C ARG A 312 -8.29 -16.18 33.74
N GLY A 313 -7.26 -15.38 33.48
CA GLY A 313 -6.41 -15.52 32.30
C GLY A 313 -5.75 -16.90 32.23
N ARG A 314 -5.29 -17.43 33.37
CA ARG A 314 -4.69 -18.77 33.46
C ARG A 314 -5.68 -19.89 33.17
N GLU A 315 -6.91 -19.78 33.65
CA GLU A 315 -7.98 -20.74 33.37
C GLU A 315 -8.38 -20.73 31.88
N LEU A 316 -8.60 -19.55 31.30
CA LEU A 316 -8.88 -19.40 29.87
C LEU A 316 -7.76 -20.00 29.01
N ALA A 317 -6.51 -19.65 29.33
CA ALA A 317 -5.33 -20.15 28.65
C ALA A 317 -5.25 -21.68 28.68
N ARG A 318 -5.46 -22.29 29.86
CA ARG A 318 -5.46 -23.74 30.02
C ARG A 318 -6.52 -24.40 29.15
N GLN A 319 -7.75 -23.89 29.13
CA GLN A 319 -8.81 -24.46 28.31
C GLN A 319 -8.53 -24.34 26.81
N VAL A 320 -7.99 -23.21 26.34
CA VAL A 320 -7.60 -23.04 24.93
C VAL A 320 -6.50 -24.02 24.53
N VAL A 321 -5.50 -24.23 25.40
CA VAL A 321 -4.43 -25.22 25.18
C VAL A 321 -4.97 -26.66 25.19
N ASP A 322 -5.79 -27.02 26.18
CA ASP A 322 -6.38 -28.36 26.29
C ASP A 322 -7.21 -28.70 25.03
N GLN A 323 -8.02 -27.75 24.55
CA GLN A 323 -8.80 -27.93 23.32
C GLN A 323 -7.93 -28.00 22.06
N ALA A 324 -6.82 -27.27 22.01
CA ALA A 324 -5.89 -27.34 20.90
C ALA A 324 -5.15 -28.69 20.87
N GLN A 325 -4.78 -29.26 22.02
CA GLN A 325 -4.13 -30.56 22.13
C GLN A 325 -5.09 -31.71 21.80
N ALA A 326 -6.34 -31.64 22.25
CA ALA A 326 -7.37 -32.64 21.91
C ALA A 326 -7.65 -32.70 20.39
N ALA A 327 -7.45 -31.60 19.66
CA ALA A 327 -7.57 -31.54 18.20
C ALA A 327 -6.41 -32.25 17.47
N MET A 328 -5.18 -32.13 17.97
CA MET A 328 -3.98 -32.68 17.33
C MET A 328 -4.00 -34.21 17.26
N SER A 329 -4.61 -34.86 18.25
CA SER A 329 -4.75 -36.32 18.31
C SER A 329 -5.64 -36.91 17.20
N GLN A 330 -6.37 -36.08 16.43
CA GLN A 330 -7.23 -36.51 15.32
C GLN A 330 -6.57 -36.35 13.93
N ASP A 331 -5.60 -35.42 13.77
CA ASP A 331 -4.99 -35.07 12.48
C ASP A 331 -3.62 -35.72 12.20
N ALA A 332 -3.05 -36.45 13.16
CA ALA A 332 -1.70 -37.04 13.09
C ALA A 332 -1.53 -38.21 12.09
N MET A 333 -2.47 -38.43 11.16
CA MET A 333 -2.45 -39.54 10.18
C MET A 333 -2.13 -39.14 8.73
N ALA A 334 -1.48 -38.01 8.49
CA ALA A 334 -0.97 -37.67 7.16
C ALA A 334 0.37 -36.91 7.24
N ALA A 335 1.50 -37.63 7.12
CA ALA A 335 2.81 -36.98 7.01
C ALA A 335 3.71 -37.72 6.00
N GLY A 336 3.89 -37.07 4.83
CA GLY A 336 4.84 -37.45 3.79
C GLY A 336 5.16 -36.29 2.83
N ASP A 337 4.86 -35.04 3.21
CA ASP A 337 4.87 -33.85 2.33
C ASP A 337 6.12 -32.96 2.47
N GLY A 338 7.00 -33.22 3.44
CA GLY A 338 8.25 -32.47 3.63
C GLY A 338 8.09 -31.06 4.22
N LEU A 339 6.93 -30.74 4.80
CA LEU A 339 6.66 -29.46 5.48
C LEU A 339 7.16 -29.47 6.93
N LEU A 340 7.68 -28.33 7.41
CA LEU A 340 7.98 -28.11 8.83
C LEU A 340 6.72 -27.62 9.53
N ARG A 341 6.34 -28.25 10.65
CA ARG A 341 5.12 -27.92 11.40
C ARG A 341 5.48 -27.50 12.82
N GLY A 342 4.76 -26.52 13.35
CA GLY A 342 4.94 -26.06 14.72
C GLY A 342 3.69 -25.41 15.27
N SER A 343 3.63 -25.31 16.60
CA SER A 343 2.50 -24.74 17.32
C SER A 343 2.98 -23.65 18.28
N GLY A 344 2.19 -22.59 18.42
CA GLY A 344 2.55 -21.44 19.23
C GLY A 344 1.38 -20.93 20.04
N PHE A 345 1.69 -20.48 21.26
CA PHE A 345 0.73 -19.99 22.24
C PHE A 345 1.03 -18.54 22.61
N ALA A 346 -0.02 -17.73 22.81
CA ALA A 346 0.09 -16.37 23.32
C ALA A 346 -1.20 -15.91 24.00
N THR A 347 -1.08 -14.90 24.87
CA THR A 347 -2.19 -14.29 25.61
C THR A 347 -2.18 -12.77 25.55
N ALA A 348 -3.33 -12.14 25.77
CA ALA A 348 -3.44 -10.70 25.95
C ALA A 348 -4.44 -10.38 27.06
N GLN A 349 -4.11 -9.35 27.83
CA GLN A 349 -4.97 -8.78 28.85
C GLN A 349 -5.13 -7.28 28.57
N VAL A 350 -6.36 -6.84 28.36
CA VAL A 350 -6.67 -5.45 28.01
C VAL A 350 -7.73 -4.89 28.94
N ARG A 351 -7.54 -3.64 29.35
CA ARG A 351 -8.58 -2.85 30.01
C ARG A 351 -9.43 -2.16 28.96
N CYS A 352 -10.71 -2.48 28.90
CA CYS A 352 -11.69 -1.83 28.03
C CYS A 352 -12.62 -0.95 28.88
N GLU A 353 -13.09 0.17 28.33
CA GLU A 353 -14.10 1.01 28.97
C GLU A 353 -15.40 0.93 28.15
N ALA A 354 -16.52 0.67 28.83
CA ALA A 354 -17.85 0.59 28.22
C ALA A 354 -18.43 1.99 27.96
N GLU A 355 -19.50 2.06 27.16
CA GLU A 355 -20.15 3.34 26.80
C GLU A 355 -20.69 4.13 28.00
N ASP A 356 -20.96 3.44 29.12
CA ASP A 356 -21.40 4.03 30.39
C ASP A 356 -20.24 4.52 31.28
N GLY A 357 -18.99 4.35 30.83
CA GLY A 357 -17.77 4.74 31.55
C GLY A 357 -17.26 3.69 32.54
N SER A 358 -17.87 2.51 32.63
CA SER A 358 -17.36 1.42 33.46
C SER A 358 -16.15 0.73 32.81
N ALA A 359 -15.11 0.42 33.60
CA ALA A 359 -13.90 -0.22 33.11
C ALA A 359 -13.90 -1.72 33.41
N HIS A 360 -13.65 -2.54 32.39
CA HIS A 360 -13.68 -4.01 32.47
C HIS A 360 -12.38 -4.61 31.94
N MET A 361 -12.01 -5.76 32.51
CA MET A 361 -10.85 -6.51 32.05
C MET A 361 -11.26 -7.63 31.10
N VAL A 362 -10.65 -7.64 29.92
CA VAL A 362 -10.86 -8.63 28.86
C VAL A 362 -9.58 -9.43 28.65
N TRP A 363 -9.75 -10.75 28.59
CA TRP A 363 -8.68 -11.70 28.30
C TRP A 363 -8.88 -12.35 26.93
N SER A 364 -7.77 -12.57 26.23
CA SER A 364 -7.70 -13.38 25.01
C SER A 364 -6.54 -14.36 25.09
N ALA A 365 -6.74 -15.58 24.59
CA ALA A 365 -5.70 -16.60 24.50
C ALA A 365 -5.78 -17.31 23.14
N TRP A 366 -4.63 -17.56 22.53
CA TRP A 366 -4.51 -18.15 21.19
C TRP A 366 -3.53 -19.31 21.18
N VAL A 367 -3.90 -20.37 20.46
CA VAL A 367 -2.98 -21.37 19.90
C VAL A 367 -3.07 -21.31 18.38
N ALA A 368 -1.94 -21.15 17.71
CA ALA A 368 -1.82 -21.18 16.26
C ALA A 368 -0.88 -22.31 15.83
N ASP A 369 -1.29 -23.07 14.82
CA ASP A 369 -0.40 -24.03 14.14
C ASP A 369 -0.01 -23.51 12.77
N VAL A 370 1.25 -23.75 12.41
CA VAL A 370 1.80 -23.38 11.11
C VAL A 370 2.40 -24.59 10.39
N ALA A 371 2.33 -24.57 9.07
CA ALA A 371 3.10 -25.42 8.18
C ALA A 371 3.99 -24.54 7.27
N ILE A 372 5.26 -24.90 7.14
CA ILE A 372 6.29 -24.09 6.48
C ILE A 372 6.99 -24.91 5.40
N GLN A 373 7.04 -24.37 4.18
CA GLN A 373 7.76 -24.97 3.06
C GLN A 373 9.23 -24.54 3.09
N PRO A 374 10.20 -25.42 3.41
CA PRO A 374 11.59 -25.01 3.69
C PRO A 374 12.30 -24.35 2.51
N ALA A 375 11.98 -24.75 1.27
CA ALA A 375 12.61 -24.21 0.06
C ALA A 375 12.18 -22.78 -0.26
N THR A 376 10.94 -22.42 0.07
CA THR A 376 10.35 -21.12 -0.28
C THR A 376 10.21 -20.18 0.92
N GLY A 377 10.31 -20.72 2.14
CA GLY A 377 9.96 -20.01 3.37
C GLY A 377 8.46 -19.76 3.54
N ARG A 378 7.60 -20.23 2.63
CA ARG A 378 6.14 -20.00 2.67
C ARG A 378 5.56 -20.51 3.99
N ILE A 379 4.87 -19.63 4.70
CA ILE A 379 4.20 -19.92 5.99
C ILE A 379 2.71 -20.05 5.73
N GLU A 380 2.11 -21.13 6.17
CA GLU A 380 0.67 -21.35 6.15
C GLU A 380 0.18 -21.60 7.57
N VAL A 381 -0.71 -20.75 8.09
CA VAL A 381 -1.42 -21.07 9.35
C VAL A 381 -2.45 -22.14 9.02
N THR A 382 -2.26 -23.34 9.56
CA THR A 382 -3.15 -24.48 9.32
C THR A 382 -4.29 -24.53 10.31
N ARG A 383 -4.12 -23.95 11.51
CA ARG A 383 -5.13 -23.98 12.56
C ARG A 383 -4.99 -22.81 13.53
N VAL A 384 -6.13 -22.36 14.03
CA VAL A 384 -6.24 -21.39 15.12
C VAL A 384 -7.30 -21.89 16.10
N VAL A 385 -6.96 -21.87 17.39
CA VAL A 385 -7.88 -22.01 18.52
C VAL A 385 -7.75 -20.75 19.35
N ALA A 386 -8.82 -19.98 19.45
CA ALA A 386 -8.85 -18.74 20.20
C ALA A 386 -9.98 -18.78 21.23
N GLY A 387 -9.72 -18.26 22.42
CA GLY A 387 -10.72 -18.07 23.46
C GLY A 387 -10.69 -16.64 24.00
N HIS A 388 -11.84 -16.17 24.47
CA HIS A 388 -11.93 -14.91 25.20
C HIS A 388 -12.78 -15.02 26.46
N ASP A 389 -12.53 -14.11 27.39
CA ASP A 389 -13.31 -13.94 28.60
C ASP A 389 -13.52 -12.43 28.87
N SER A 390 -14.78 -11.96 28.86
CA SER A 390 -15.19 -10.59 29.22
C SER A 390 -16.17 -10.59 30.40
N GLN A 391 -16.09 -9.57 31.26
CA GLN A 391 -16.90 -9.48 32.49
C GLN A 391 -18.41 -9.31 32.24
N ASP A 392 -18.84 -8.89 31.04
CA ASP A 392 -20.27 -8.72 30.68
C ASP A 392 -21.03 -10.02 30.38
N LEU A 393 -20.33 -11.16 30.21
CA LEU A 393 -20.98 -12.45 29.95
C LEU A 393 -21.65 -13.07 31.19
N ARG A 394 -21.44 -12.51 32.39
CA ARG A 394 -22.04 -13.05 33.63
C ARG A 394 -23.39 -12.42 34.01
N ALA A 395 -23.65 -11.16 33.67
CA ALA A 395 -24.86 -10.47 34.12
C ALA A 395 -26.05 -10.60 33.16
N ALA A 396 -25.83 -10.68 31.85
CA ALA A 396 -26.89 -10.63 30.84
C ALA A 396 -27.63 -11.96 30.57
N GLN A 397 -27.17 -13.10 31.10
CA GLN A 397 -27.69 -14.42 30.66
C GLN A 397 -28.03 -15.43 31.77
N GLY A 398 -27.91 -15.10 33.06
CA GLY A 398 -28.37 -16.00 34.14
C GLY A 398 -27.81 -17.44 34.08
N ALA A 399 -26.64 -17.63 33.48
CA ALA A 399 -26.01 -18.93 33.24
C ALA A 399 -24.55 -18.90 33.68
N THR A 400 -24.10 -20.01 34.28
CA THR A 400 -22.69 -20.29 34.57
C THR A 400 -21.90 -20.26 33.27
N THR A 401 -21.05 -19.23 33.09
CA THR A 401 -19.92 -19.15 32.13
C THR A 401 -20.17 -19.58 30.69
N ARG A 402 -20.17 -18.64 29.74
CA ARG A 402 -19.79 -18.95 28.36
C ARG A 402 -18.37 -18.46 28.09
N LEU A 403 -17.40 -19.34 28.27
CA LEU A 403 -16.17 -19.30 27.48
C LEU A 403 -16.57 -19.58 26.03
N ALA A 404 -16.51 -18.57 25.16
CA ALA A 404 -16.60 -18.80 23.73
C ALA A 404 -15.19 -19.18 23.25
N ILE A 405 -14.93 -20.48 23.16
CA ILE A 405 -13.74 -20.99 22.49
C ILE A 405 -14.16 -21.30 21.06
N THR A 406 -13.68 -20.49 20.14
CA THR A 406 -14.05 -20.56 18.74
C THR A 406 -13.04 -21.43 18.01
N ARG A 407 -13.49 -22.59 17.52
CA ARG A 407 -12.70 -23.49 16.68
C ARG A 407 -12.94 -23.14 15.21
N GLN A 408 -11.87 -22.83 14.46
CA GLN A 408 -11.85 -22.78 12.98
C GLN A 408 -13.00 -21.98 12.33
N GLN A 409 -13.20 -20.74 12.76
CA GLN A 409 -14.02 -19.80 11.99
C GLN A 409 -13.21 -19.19 10.82
N PRO A 410 -13.74 -19.16 9.57
CA PRO A 410 -13.06 -18.60 8.41
C PRO A 410 -12.51 -17.18 8.61
N GLU A 411 -13.22 -16.36 9.39
CA GLU A 411 -12.77 -15.02 9.79
C GLU A 411 -11.45 -15.04 10.57
N ARG A 412 -11.25 -15.98 11.51
CA ARG A 412 -10.01 -16.04 12.33
C ARG A 412 -8.80 -16.51 11.54
N LEU A 413 -9.03 -17.40 10.57
CA LEU A 413 -8.00 -17.79 9.62
C LEU A 413 -7.64 -16.61 8.69
N ALA A 414 -8.64 -15.81 8.29
CA ALA A 414 -8.40 -14.59 7.53
C ALA A 414 -7.61 -13.54 8.35
N ASP A 415 -7.91 -13.37 9.63
CA ASP A 415 -7.17 -12.48 10.54
C ASP A 415 -5.70 -12.93 10.68
N ALA A 416 -5.46 -14.23 10.91
CA ALA A 416 -4.12 -14.81 10.98
C ALA A 416 -3.35 -14.66 9.65
N ARG A 417 -4.03 -14.82 8.51
CA ARG A 417 -3.46 -14.60 7.18
C ARG A 417 -3.07 -13.14 6.93
N ARG A 418 -3.69 -12.16 7.59
CA ARG A 418 -3.26 -10.75 7.50
C ARG A 418 -1.93 -10.48 8.22
N LEU A 419 -1.59 -11.30 9.22
CA LEU A 419 -0.34 -11.21 9.99
C LEU A 419 0.81 -11.98 9.34
N ILE A 420 0.49 -12.95 8.49
CA ILE A 420 1.43 -13.48 7.51
C ILE A 420 1.33 -12.57 6.29
N THR A 421 2.12 -11.51 6.29
CA THR A 421 2.56 -11.01 4.99
C THR A 421 3.39 -12.11 4.37
N GLY A 422 2.79 -12.91 3.47
CA GLY A 422 3.61 -13.38 2.36
C GLY A 422 4.44 -12.19 1.91
N PRO A 423 5.73 -12.34 1.56
CA PRO A 423 6.49 -11.25 0.98
C PRO A 423 5.53 -10.55 0.02
N ALA A 424 5.58 -9.22 -0.05
CA ALA A 424 5.14 -8.62 -1.29
C ALA A 424 6.00 -9.36 -2.32
N ALA A 425 5.43 -10.40 -2.91
CA ALA A 425 6.08 -11.12 -3.96
C ALA A 425 6.37 -10.02 -4.98
N PHE A 426 7.42 -10.17 -5.76
CA PHE A 426 7.76 -9.17 -6.76
C PHE A 426 6.54 -8.84 -7.66
N ASP A 427 5.49 -9.66 -7.68
CA ASP A 427 4.21 -9.47 -8.36
C ASP A 427 3.05 -9.00 -7.45
N ALA A 428 3.27 -8.54 -6.22
CA ALA A 428 2.21 -8.10 -5.32
C ALA A 428 1.74 -6.66 -5.62
N TRP A 429 0.44 -6.49 -5.90
CA TRP A 429 -0.18 -5.19 -6.17
C TRP A 429 -0.86 -4.65 -4.91
N ARG A 430 -0.28 -3.63 -4.27
CA ARG A 430 -0.86 -2.99 -3.08
C ARG A 430 -2.05 -2.13 -3.49
N GLY A 431 -3.29 -2.59 -3.26
CA GLY A 431 -4.50 -1.80 -3.59
C GLY A 431 -5.88 -2.42 -3.33
N ALA A 432 -6.00 -3.73 -3.11
CA ALA A 432 -7.31 -4.39 -2.98
C ALA A 432 -7.69 -4.70 -1.52
N THR A 433 -8.89 -4.29 -1.09
CA THR A 433 -9.47 -4.67 0.21
C THR A 433 -10.94 -5.14 0.11
N PRO A 434 -11.38 -6.06 0.99
CA PRO A 434 -12.67 -6.75 0.96
C PRO A 434 -13.78 -6.04 1.77
N VAL A 435 -15.04 -6.40 1.51
CA VAL A 435 -16.24 -5.93 2.26
C VAL A 435 -16.86 -7.12 3.00
N SER A 436 -17.21 -6.94 4.28
CA SER A 436 -18.15 -7.80 5.02
C SER A 436 -19.30 -6.96 5.62
N PRO A 437 -20.50 -7.53 5.79
CA PRO A 437 -21.72 -6.78 6.11
C PRO A 437 -21.97 -6.64 7.63
N ALA A 438 -22.69 -5.57 8.01
CA ALA A 438 -23.00 -5.17 9.37
C ALA A 438 -24.48 -5.39 9.76
N THR A 439 -24.74 -5.68 11.04
CA THR A 439 -26.05 -5.60 11.76
C THR A 439 -25.76 -5.72 13.27
N GLY A 440 -26.31 -5.01 14.28
CA GLY A 440 -27.29 -3.92 14.44
C GLY A 440 -27.80 -3.93 15.92
N ALA A 441 -27.75 -2.77 16.62
CA ALA A 441 -28.49 -2.21 17.80
C ALA A 441 -29.09 -3.12 18.93
N ASP A 442 -29.23 -2.78 20.23
CA ASP A 442 -29.68 -1.53 20.90
C ASP A 442 -29.59 -1.59 22.47
N ALA A 443 -29.47 -0.39 23.10
CA ALA A 443 -30.13 0.15 24.32
C ALA A 443 -29.69 -0.06 25.83
N LEU A 444 -29.33 1.10 26.45
CA LEU A 444 -29.78 1.74 27.74
C LEU A 444 -29.04 1.61 29.12
N THR A 445 -28.28 2.67 29.49
CA THR A 445 -28.20 3.56 30.73
C THR A 445 -28.33 3.00 32.18
N VAL A 446 -27.65 3.47 33.25
CA VAL A 446 -27.46 4.82 33.90
C VAL A 446 -26.28 4.82 34.92
N ALA A 447 -25.53 5.95 35.05
CA ALA A 447 -24.38 6.27 35.96
C ALA A 447 -24.80 6.87 37.35
N PRO A 448 -24.01 7.63 38.19
CA PRO A 448 -22.56 7.96 38.37
C PRO A 448 -22.13 7.91 39.90
N PRO A 449 -21.18 8.68 40.54
CA PRO A 449 -20.15 9.71 40.14
C PRO A 449 -18.71 9.50 40.76
N ALA A 450 -17.61 10.26 40.59
CA ALA A 450 -17.06 11.27 39.65
C ALA A 450 -15.61 11.67 40.08
N THR A 451 -14.64 11.84 39.15
CA THR A 451 -13.60 12.92 39.00
C THR A 451 -12.64 12.56 37.81
N PRO A 452 -12.11 13.52 37.01
CA PRO A 452 -11.53 13.25 35.68
C PRO A 452 -10.05 12.83 35.71
N ALA A 453 -9.75 11.67 35.14
CA ALA A 453 -8.40 11.13 34.88
C ALA A 453 -8.18 10.98 33.36
N PRO A 454 -6.92 10.98 32.86
CA PRO A 454 -6.61 10.79 31.43
C PRO A 454 -7.19 9.48 30.88
N LEU A 455 -7.57 9.51 29.59
CA LEU A 455 -8.30 8.43 28.92
C LEU A 455 -7.55 7.11 28.85
N ARG A 456 -8.29 6.05 29.19
CA ARG A 456 -7.91 4.65 29.04
C ARG A 456 -8.83 3.94 28.02
N GLU A 457 -9.39 4.67 27.06
CA GLU A 457 -10.31 4.13 26.07
C GLU A 457 -9.56 3.54 24.86
N GLY A 458 -9.66 2.22 24.71
CA GLY A 458 -9.62 1.53 23.43
C GLY A 458 -10.87 0.65 23.34
N ARG A 459 -11.88 1.07 22.57
CA ARG A 459 -12.90 0.13 22.06
C ARG A 459 -12.28 -0.55 20.85
N LEU A 460 -11.44 -1.52 21.14
CA LEU A 460 -11.29 -2.63 20.23
C LEU A 460 -12.70 -3.23 20.14
N ASP A 461 -13.23 -3.35 18.92
CA ASP A 461 -14.31 -4.29 18.62
C ASP A 461 -14.05 -5.60 19.41
N VAL A 462 -15.09 -6.31 19.81
CA VAL A 462 -14.95 -7.67 20.36
C VAL A 462 -13.95 -8.48 19.51
N ASP A 463 -13.91 -8.26 18.20
CA ASP A 463 -12.94 -8.80 17.24
C ASP A 463 -11.50 -8.26 17.33
N GLY A 464 -11.30 -7.01 17.73
CA GLY A 464 -9.98 -6.38 17.88
C GLY A 464 -9.21 -6.87 19.10
N VAL A 465 -9.85 -6.99 20.27
CA VAL A 465 -9.19 -7.53 21.49
C VAL A 465 -8.88 -9.00 21.30
N LEU A 466 -9.81 -9.70 20.64
CA LEU A 466 -9.67 -11.11 20.29
C LEU A 466 -8.41 -11.38 19.48
N THR A 467 -7.95 -10.49 18.61
CA THR A 467 -6.85 -10.80 17.67
C THR A 467 -5.46 -10.37 18.15
N LEU A 468 -5.35 -9.65 19.28
CA LEU A 468 -4.06 -9.15 19.79
C LEU A 468 -2.99 -10.24 19.98
N PRO A 469 -3.29 -11.44 20.52
CA PRO A 469 -2.27 -12.48 20.71
C PRO A 469 -1.81 -13.15 19.41
N ALA A 470 -2.53 -12.95 18.30
CA ALA A 470 -2.36 -13.77 17.10
C ALA A 470 -0.95 -13.67 16.50
N ALA A 471 -0.35 -12.46 16.47
CA ALA A 471 1.00 -12.29 15.93
C ALA A 471 2.04 -13.04 16.76
N ALA A 472 1.99 -12.93 18.10
CA ALA A 472 2.89 -13.66 18.98
C ALA A 472 2.69 -15.17 18.87
N ALA A 473 1.44 -15.65 18.82
CA ALA A 473 1.14 -17.07 18.66
C ALA A 473 1.75 -17.62 17.35
N ILE A 474 1.62 -16.89 16.24
CA ILE A 474 2.22 -17.29 14.95
C ILE A 474 3.74 -17.24 15.00
N ALA A 475 4.36 -16.20 15.58
CA ALA A 475 5.82 -16.12 15.74
C ALA A 475 6.38 -17.28 16.56
N ASN A 476 5.70 -17.61 17.66
CA ASN A 476 6.05 -18.73 18.53
C ASN A 476 5.91 -20.06 17.77
N ALA A 477 4.88 -20.22 16.94
CA ALA A 477 4.68 -21.41 16.11
C ALA A 477 5.76 -21.56 15.03
N ILE A 478 6.20 -20.46 14.42
CA ILE A 478 7.30 -20.45 13.44
C ILE A 478 8.62 -20.86 14.11
N GLN A 479 8.90 -20.33 15.30
CA GLN A 479 10.09 -20.69 16.06
C GLN A 479 10.07 -22.15 16.51
N ASP A 480 8.92 -22.67 16.93
CA ASP A 480 8.74 -24.09 17.24
C ASP A 480 8.99 -24.98 16.01
N ALA A 481 8.45 -24.61 14.84
CA ALA A 481 8.60 -25.36 13.59
C ALA A 481 10.03 -25.36 13.01
N THR A 482 10.77 -24.27 13.19
CA THR A 482 12.00 -24.01 12.42
C THR A 482 13.24 -23.74 13.27
N GLY A 483 13.06 -23.44 14.55
CA GLY A 483 14.10 -22.88 15.43
C GLY A 483 14.53 -21.46 15.07
N VAL A 484 13.90 -20.82 14.06
CA VAL A 484 14.19 -19.44 13.65
C VAL A 484 13.20 -18.49 14.32
N ARG A 485 13.72 -17.42 14.91
CA ARG A 485 12.90 -16.41 15.58
C ARG A 485 12.71 -15.18 14.70
N LEU A 486 11.47 -14.95 14.26
CA LEU A 486 11.08 -13.71 13.60
C LEU A 486 10.59 -12.69 14.64
N ARG A 487 11.34 -11.62 14.84
CA ARG A 487 11.00 -10.53 15.77
C ARG A 487 10.32 -9.34 15.09
N GLN A 488 9.97 -9.45 13.81
CA GLN A 488 9.28 -8.41 13.06
C GLN A 488 7.94 -8.92 12.55
N ALA A 489 6.85 -8.22 12.91
CA ALA A 489 5.51 -8.45 12.37
C ALA A 489 5.13 -7.31 11.40
N PRO A 490 4.41 -7.60 10.29
CA PRO A 490 3.97 -8.94 9.85
C PRO A 490 5.12 -9.82 9.31
N PHE A 491 4.94 -11.16 9.33
CA PHE A 491 6.03 -12.13 9.15
C PHE A 491 6.35 -12.41 7.69
N ASP A 492 7.60 -12.16 7.26
CA ASP A 492 8.04 -12.31 5.87
C ASP A 492 8.65 -13.70 5.58
N ALA A 493 8.07 -14.41 4.60
CA ALA A 493 8.59 -15.69 4.12
C ALA A 493 10.02 -15.58 3.52
N GLY A 494 10.37 -14.42 2.96
CA GLY A 494 11.71 -14.13 2.44
C GLY A 494 12.76 -14.10 3.55
N GLN A 495 12.47 -13.39 4.66
CA GLN A 495 13.31 -13.38 5.86
C GLN A 495 13.47 -14.79 6.44
N LEU A 496 12.39 -15.56 6.53
CA LEU A 496 12.43 -16.94 7.02
C LEU A 496 13.25 -17.85 6.10
N ARG A 497 13.10 -17.72 4.78
CA ARG A 497 13.87 -18.49 3.79
C ARG A 497 15.37 -18.19 3.91
N LEU A 498 15.75 -16.92 4.02
CA LEU A 498 17.16 -16.51 4.19
C LEU A 498 17.74 -17.10 5.48
N ALA A 499 17.02 -16.98 6.60
CA ALA A 499 17.44 -17.56 7.87
C ALA A 499 17.55 -19.09 7.84
N LEU A 500 16.71 -19.78 7.06
CA LEU A 500 16.82 -21.23 6.83
C LEU A 500 17.97 -21.60 5.87
N ALA A 501 18.31 -20.72 4.92
CA ALA A 501 19.38 -20.91 3.95
C ALA A 501 20.77 -20.73 4.56
N ASP A 502 20.98 -19.76 5.45
CA ASP A 502 22.26 -19.55 6.14
C ASP A 502 22.70 -20.74 7.02
N ARG A 503 21.74 -21.59 7.41
CA ARG A 503 22.02 -22.83 8.15
C ARG A 503 22.42 -23.99 7.24
N ARG A 504 22.40 -23.82 5.91
CA ARG A 504 22.79 -24.84 4.93
C ARG A 504 23.88 -24.28 4.00
N VAL A 505 25.13 -24.75 4.15
CA VAL A 505 26.12 -25.12 3.09
C VAL A 505 27.54 -25.22 3.68
N PRO A 506 28.49 -26.07 3.18
CA PRO A 506 28.41 -26.98 2.01
C PRO A 506 28.76 -28.46 2.26
N ALA A 507 28.35 -29.32 1.32
CA ALA A 507 29.27 -30.31 0.75
C ALA A 507 29.04 -30.46 -0.77
N LYS A 508 30.10 -30.20 -1.54
CA LYS A 508 30.23 -30.56 -2.97
C LYS A 508 30.34 -32.08 -3.08
N GLY A 509 29.60 -32.67 -4.02
CA GLY A 509 29.82 -34.03 -4.50
C GLY A 509 29.86 -34.04 -6.02
N ALA A 510 31.06 -34.25 -6.57
CA ALA A 510 31.27 -34.42 -8.01
C ALA A 510 31.11 -35.88 -8.44
N LEU A 511 30.74 -36.04 -9.71
CA LEU A 511 30.77 -37.22 -10.59
C LEU A 511 29.72 -38.34 -10.39
N ARG A 512 28.94 -38.53 -11.47
CA ARG A 512 29.16 -39.68 -12.38
C ARG A 512 28.67 -39.37 -13.80
N ARG A 513 29.63 -39.36 -14.75
CA ARG A 513 29.36 -39.44 -16.19
C ARG A 513 29.19 -40.91 -16.56
N GLY A 514 28.23 -41.20 -17.43
CA GLY A 514 28.15 -42.45 -18.17
C GLY A 514 26.76 -42.66 -18.74
N TRP A 515 26.63 -42.53 -20.07
CA TRP A 515 25.51 -42.98 -20.91
C TRP A 515 24.34 -42.02 -21.22
N GLY A 516 24.46 -40.71 -20.95
CA GLY A 516 23.38 -39.73 -21.26
C GLY A 516 23.33 -39.17 -22.70
N TRP A 517 24.36 -39.36 -23.51
CA TRP A 517 24.55 -38.53 -24.73
C TRP A 517 23.68 -38.95 -25.92
N LEU A 518 23.23 -40.21 -26.00
CA LEU A 518 22.41 -40.69 -27.12
C LEU A 518 20.90 -40.53 -26.89
N ALA A 519 20.43 -40.62 -25.64
CA ALA A 519 19.03 -40.29 -25.30
C ALA A 519 18.78 -38.78 -25.28
N ALA A 520 19.76 -37.97 -24.85
CA ALA A 520 19.69 -36.51 -24.90
C ALA A 520 19.70 -35.98 -26.35
N GLY A 521 20.36 -36.67 -27.28
CA GLY A 521 20.34 -36.31 -28.71
C GLY A 521 18.98 -36.51 -29.36
N ALA A 522 18.33 -37.66 -29.11
CA ALA A 522 17.00 -37.96 -29.65
C ALA A 522 15.87 -37.17 -28.97
N ALA A 523 15.93 -37.01 -27.64
CA ALA A 523 15.02 -36.14 -26.90
C ALA A 523 15.20 -34.67 -27.31
N GLY A 524 16.46 -34.23 -27.50
CA GLY A 524 16.82 -32.91 -28.00
C GLY A 524 16.26 -32.62 -29.39
N LEU A 525 16.37 -33.58 -30.32
CA LEU A 525 15.81 -33.48 -31.67
C LEU A 525 14.27 -33.52 -31.69
N ALA A 526 13.63 -34.32 -30.82
CA ALA A 526 12.18 -34.33 -30.68
C ALA A 526 11.64 -33.03 -30.04
N THR A 527 12.35 -32.47 -29.06
CA THR A 527 12.03 -31.13 -28.52
C THR A 527 12.26 -30.02 -29.55
N LEU A 528 13.30 -30.13 -30.37
CA LEU A 528 13.56 -29.16 -31.44
C LEU A 528 12.48 -29.26 -32.54
N ALA A 529 12.08 -30.46 -32.94
CA ALA A 529 11.02 -30.69 -33.94
C ALA A 529 9.63 -30.25 -33.45
N THR A 530 9.33 -30.41 -32.17
CA THR A 530 8.07 -29.91 -31.57
C THR A 530 8.08 -28.40 -31.33
N ALA A 531 9.24 -27.79 -31.02
CA ALA A 531 9.40 -26.34 -30.91
C ALA A 531 9.35 -25.64 -32.28
N LEU A 532 9.92 -26.26 -33.32
CA LEU A 532 9.91 -25.78 -34.70
C LEU A 532 8.60 -26.07 -35.44
N TRP A 533 7.66 -26.79 -34.83
CA TRP A 533 6.38 -27.12 -35.47
C TRP A 533 5.55 -25.84 -35.69
N PRO A 534 5.34 -25.40 -36.95
CA PRO A 534 4.82 -24.07 -37.25
C PRO A 534 3.34 -23.88 -36.91
N LEU A 535 2.60 -24.96 -36.69
CA LEU A 535 1.15 -24.97 -36.45
C LEU A 535 0.82 -25.78 -35.19
N LYS A 536 0.80 -25.14 -34.03
CA LYS A 536 0.31 -25.80 -32.80
C LYS A 536 -1.18 -26.13 -32.96
N PRO A 537 -1.71 -27.19 -32.32
CA PRO A 537 -3.14 -27.47 -32.39
C PRO A 537 -3.94 -26.30 -31.82
N ALA A 538 -5.09 -26.03 -32.44
CA ALA A 538 -6.07 -25.10 -31.90
C ALA A 538 -6.57 -25.59 -30.54
N LEU A 539 -6.63 -24.70 -29.55
CA LEU A 539 -7.24 -25.02 -28.26
C LEU A 539 -8.76 -24.86 -28.37
N PRO A 540 -9.57 -25.68 -27.71
CA PRO A 540 -11.02 -25.57 -27.81
C PRO A 540 -11.50 -24.19 -27.33
N LEU A 541 -12.42 -23.59 -28.09
CA LEU A 541 -13.18 -22.44 -27.64
C LEU A 541 -14.19 -22.90 -26.57
N THR A 542 -14.28 -22.16 -25.48
CA THR A 542 -15.19 -22.42 -24.36
C THR A 542 -16.35 -21.42 -24.36
N ALA A 543 -17.20 -21.47 -23.33
CA ALA A 543 -18.21 -20.44 -23.07
C ALA A 543 -17.60 -19.15 -22.48
N GLY A 544 -16.27 -19.08 -22.31
CA GLY A 544 -15.62 -18.07 -21.48
C GLY A 544 -15.76 -18.36 -19.99
N PRO A 545 -14.96 -17.72 -19.11
CA PRO A 545 -15.18 -17.79 -17.68
C PRO A 545 -16.40 -16.96 -17.28
N ASP A 546 -17.09 -17.39 -16.23
CA ASP A 546 -18.04 -16.52 -15.55
C ASP A 546 -17.24 -15.47 -14.75
N ALA A 547 -17.34 -14.21 -15.16
CA ALA A 547 -16.64 -13.09 -14.53
C ALA A 547 -17.00 -12.94 -13.04
N SER A 548 -18.18 -13.43 -12.60
CA SER A 548 -18.59 -13.41 -11.19
C SER A 548 -17.76 -14.35 -10.30
N LEU A 549 -17.02 -15.30 -10.89
CA LEU A 549 -16.11 -16.19 -10.16
C LEU A 549 -14.79 -15.50 -9.76
N TYR A 550 -14.48 -14.33 -10.35
CA TYR A 550 -13.33 -13.54 -9.97
C TYR A 550 -13.70 -12.58 -8.85
N SER A 551 -12.89 -12.54 -7.79
CA SER A 551 -13.06 -11.57 -6.72
C SER A 551 -12.80 -10.16 -7.22
N ALA A 552 -13.42 -9.14 -6.60
CA ALA A 552 -13.13 -7.73 -6.90
C ALA A 552 -11.63 -7.41 -6.78
N GLN A 553 -10.91 -8.10 -5.88
CA GLN A 553 -9.46 -7.99 -5.75
C GLN A 553 -8.71 -8.53 -6.97
N ALA A 554 -9.12 -9.67 -7.53
CA ALA A 554 -8.51 -10.22 -8.74
C ALA A 554 -8.78 -9.31 -9.95
N ILE A 555 -9.99 -8.75 -10.05
CA ILE A 555 -10.35 -7.79 -11.10
C ILE A 555 -9.53 -6.50 -10.99
N GLU A 556 -9.38 -5.94 -9.79
CA GLU A 556 -8.57 -4.72 -9.58
C GLU A 556 -7.09 -4.98 -9.85
N ARG A 557 -6.56 -6.13 -9.41
CA ARG A 557 -5.20 -6.56 -9.78
C ARG A 557 -5.04 -6.63 -11.30
N GLY A 558 -6.01 -7.23 -11.99
CA GLY A 558 -6.01 -7.32 -13.45
C GLY A 558 -6.10 -5.96 -14.14
N ARG A 559 -6.85 -5.01 -13.57
CA ARG A 559 -6.91 -3.62 -14.05
C ARG A 559 -5.55 -2.95 -13.96
N LEU A 560 -4.84 -3.11 -12.85
CA LEU A 560 -3.50 -2.55 -12.66
C LEU A 560 -2.46 -3.20 -13.59
N VAL A 561 -2.53 -4.52 -13.80
CA VAL A 561 -1.71 -5.22 -14.81
C VAL A 561 -2.00 -4.67 -16.21
N ALA A 562 -3.27 -4.45 -16.57
CA ALA A 562 -3.67 -3.89 -17.86
C ALA A 562 -3.21 -2.43 -18.05
N ALA A 563 -3.22 -1.64 -16.98
CA ALA A 563 -2.72 -0.26 -16.97
C ALA A 563 -1.19 -0.22 -17.13
N ALA A 564 -0.46 -1.07 -16.39
CA ALA A 564 0.98 -1.17 -16.50
C ALA A 564 1.44 -1.68 -17.88
N GLY A 565 0.66 -2.57 -18.50
CA GLY A 565 0.93 -3.09 -19.85
C GLY A 565 0.41 -2.22 -20.98
N ASP A 566 -0.22 -1.08 -20.65
CA ASP A 566 -0.80 -0.13 -21.59
C ASP A 566 -1.75 -0.78 -22.62
N CYS A 567 -2.54 -1.77 -22.16
CA CYS A 567 -3.43 -2.54 -23.03
C CYS A 567 -4.44 -1.63 -23.76
N VAL A 568 -4.94 -0.60 -23.06
CA VAL A 568 -5.89 0.36 -23.63
C VAL A 568 -5.26 1.17 -24.75
N ALA A 569 -4.03 1.65 -24.61
CA ALA A 569 -3.39 2.42 -25.68
C ALA A 569 -3.19 1.56 -26.92
N CYS A 570 -2.74 0.31 -26.75
CA CYS A 570 -2.49 -0.59 -27.89
C CYS A 570 -3.78 -1.09 -28.56
N HIS A 571 -4.82 -1.41 -27.78
CA HIS A 571 -6.04 -2.06 -28.27
C HIS A 571 -7.21 -1.09 -28.48
N THR A 572 -6.97 0.22 -28.59
CA THR A 572 -8.01 1.21 -28.88
C THR A 572 -7.61 2.07 -30.07
N ALA A 573 -8.35 1.97 -31.18
CA ALA A 573 -8.17 2.88 -32.32
C ALA A 573 -8.58 4.32 -31.95
N PRO A 574 -8.01 5.36 -32.59
CA PRO A 574 -8.50 6.73 -32.44
C PRO A 574 -10.00 6.84 -32.72
N GLY A 575 -10.77 7.33 -31.73
CA GLY A 575 -12.24 7.40 -31.81
C GLY A 575 -12.97 6.05 -31.74
N GLY A 576 -12.24 4.95 -31.54
CA GLY A 576 -12.78 3.60 -31.38
C GLY A 576 -13.23 3.29 -29.96
N ALA A 577 -13.96 2.19 -29.81
CA ALA A 577 -14.34 1.67 -28.50
C ALA A 577 -13.12 1.09 -27.77
N ARG A 578 -13.08 1.29 -26.44
CA ARG A 578 -12.01 0.79 -25.57
C ARG A 578 -11.74 -0.69 -25.82
N ASN A 579 -10.48 -1.06 -26.03
CA ASN A 579 -10.01 -2.44 -26.20
C ASN A 579 -10.59 -3.20 -27.42
N ALA A 580 -11.31 -2.53 -28.32
CA ALA A 580 -11.95 -3.14 -29.49
C ALA A 580 -10.98 -3.39 -30.68
N GLY A 581 -9.70 -3.04 -30.52
CA GLY A 581 -8.66 -3.18 -31.52
C GLY A 581 -8.70 -2.10 -32.61
N GLY A 582 -7.95 -2.32 -33.69
CA GLY A 582 -7.94 -1.47 -34.87
C GLY A 582 -6.93 -0.34 -34.87
N LEU A 583 -6.07 -0.23 -33.85
CA LEU A 583 -4.95 0.71 -33.88
C LEU A 583 -3.93 0.24 -34.92
N ALA A 584 -3.52 1.13 -35.82
CA ALA A 584 -2.47 0.88 -36.81
C ALA A 584 -1.09 1.16 -36.21
N LEU A 585 -0.23 0.15 -36.19
CA LEU A 585 1.17 0.23 -35.80
C LEU A 585 2.03 0.17 -37.07
N GLU A 586 2.60 1.30 -37.46
CA GLU A 586 3.52 1.37 -38.59
C GLU A 586 4.87 0.79 -38.20
N THR A 587 5.33 -0.23 -38.94
CA THR A 587 6.63 -0.85 -38.74
C THR A 587 7.45 -0.77 -40.02
N PRO A 588 8.79 -0.94 -39.95
CA PRO A 588 9.62 -1.06 -41.14
C PRO A 588 9.24 -2.22 -42.08
N PHE A 589 8.37 -3.14 -41.64
CA PHE A 589 7.96 -4.34 -42.36
C PHE A 589 6.53 -4.23 -42.93
N GLY A 590 5.80 -3.15 -42.63
CA GLY A 590 4.39 -2.95 -42.97
C GLY A 590 3.54 -2.52 -41.76
N ILE A 591 2.21 -2.57 -41.90
CA ILE A 591 1.26 -2.10 -40.89
C ILE A 591 0.68 -3.29 -40.11
N ILE A 592 0.77 -3.23 -38.78
CA ILE A 592 0.16 -4.21 -37.87
C ILE A 592 -1.04 -3.56 -37.19
N TYR A 593 -2.20 -4.18 -37.30
CA TYR A 593 -3.40 -3.74 -36.58
C TYR A 593 -3.59 -4.50 -35.26
N SER A 594 -3.94 -3.78 -34.19
CA SER A 594 -4.26 -4.40 -32.91
C SER A 594 -5.60 -5.15 -32.95
N THR A 595 -5.72 -6.21 -32.16
CA THR A 595 -6.89 -7.10 -32.14
C THR A 595 -7.94 -6.64 -31.13
N ASN A 596 -9.18 -7.10 -31.28
CA ASN A 596 -10.22 -6.92 -30.27
C ASN A 596 -9.97 -7.88 -29.09
N ILE A 597 -9.77 -7.33 -27.88
CA ILE A 597 -9.53 -8.11 -26.65
C ILE A 597 -10.70 -8.02 -25.66
N THR A 598 -11.85 -7.52 -26.10
CA THR A 598 -13.08 -7.49 -25.29
C THR A 598 -13.68 -8.91 -25.15
N PRO A 599 -14.59 -9.15 -24.19
CA PRO A 599 -15.22 -10.46 -24.04
C PRO A 599 -16.32 -10.75 -25.09
N ASP A 600 -16.34 -10.02 -26.21
CA ASP A 600 -17.23 -10.36 -27.31
C ASP A 600 -16.95 -11.79 -27.81
N ALA A 601 -18.02 -12.57 -27.94
CA ALA A 601 -17.93 -14.00 -28.20
C ALA A 601 -17.55 -14.34 -29.66
N GLN A 602 -17.74 -13.41 -30.59
CA GLN A 602 -17.53 -13.65 -32.02
C GLN A 602 -16.24 -13.02 -32.54
N THR A 603 -15.97 -11.80 -32.11
CA THR A 603 -14.90 -10.93 -32.63
C THR A 603 -13.81 -10.63 -31.60
N GLY A 604 -14.10 -10.83 -30.31
CA GLY A 604 -13.15 -10.68 -29.21
C GLY A 604 -12.60 -12.00 -28.66
N ILE A 605 -12.13 -11.97 -27.41
CA ILE A 605 -11.57 -13.14 -26.71
C ILE A 605 -12.60 -13.87 -25.84
N GLY A 606 -13.90 -13.52 -25.95
CA GLY A 606 -14.96 -14.00 -25.06
C GLY A 606 -15.09 -15.52 -24.94
N ARG A 607 -14.65 -16.26 -25.97
CA ARG A 607 -14.70 -17.73 -26.03
C ARG A 607 -13.34 -18.40 -25.84
N TRP A 608 -12.29 -17.63 -25.52
CA TRP A 608 -10.99 -18.23 -25.26
C TRP A 608 -11.02 -18.94 -23.91
N SER A 609 -10.24 -20.01 -23.78
CA SER A 609 -9.94 -20.57 -22.46
C SER A 609 -8.77 -19.80 -21.83
N TYR A 610 -8.62 -19.86 -20.51
CA TYR A 610 -7.45 -19.30 -19.85
C TYR A 610 -6.14 -19.86 -20.45
N ALA A 611 -6.10 -21.16 -20.74
CA ALA A 611 -4.94 -21.79 -21.40
C ALA A 611 -4.63 -21.19 -22.79
N ALA A 612 -5.66 -20.80 -23.55
CA ALA A 612 -5.46 -20.12 -24.83
C ALA A 612 -4.95 -18.67 -24.67
N PHE A 613 -5.47 -17.96 -23.67
CA PHE A 613 -5.00 -16.63 -23.29
C PHE A 613 -3.55 -16.66 -22.81
N GLU A 614 -3.23 -17.51 -21.83
CA GLU A 614 -1.88 -17.72 -21.32
C GLU A 614 -0.90 -18.11 -22.43
N ARG A 615 -1.31 -19.00 -23.34
CA ARG A 615 -0.48 -19.39 -24.48
C ARG A 615 -0.18 -18.21 -25.41
N ALA A 616 -1.14 -17.33 -25.66
CA ALA A 616 -0.89 -16.13 -26.43
C ALA A 616 0.11 -15.22 -25.71
N MET A 617 -0.13 -14.93 -24.42
CA MET A 617 0.69 -14.02 -23.60
C MET A 617 2.12 -14.54 -23.38
N ARG A 618 2.31 -15.84 -23.14
CA ARG A 618 3.62 -16.43 -22.82
C ARG A 618 4.39 -16.95 -24.02
N GLN A 619 3.70 -17.44 -25.05
CA GLN A 619 4.35 -18.16 -26.16
C GLN A 619 4.22 -17.42 -27.49
N GLY A 620 3.42 -16.37 -27.57
CA GLY A 620 3.14 -15.70 -28.84
C GLY A 620 2.36 -16.60 -29.81
N ILE A 621 1.52 -17.51 -29.30
CA ILE A 621 0.74 -18.44 -30.12
C ILE A 621 -0.74 -18.20 -29.88
N HIS A 622 -1.44 -17.80 -30.94
CA HIS A 622 -2.87 -17.52 -30.93
C HIS A 622 -3.69 -18.77 -30.58
N GLN A 623 -4.94 -18.62 -30.15
CA GLN A 623 -5.85 -19.72 -29.82
C GLN A 623 -6.00 -20.77 -30.95
N ASP A 624 -5.97 -20.35 -32.21
CA ASP A 624 -6.08 -21.23 -33.39
C ASP A 624 -4.75 -21.93 -33.77
N GLY A 625 -3.65 -21.61 -33.07
CA GLY A 625 -2.34 -22.24 -33.27
C GLY A 625 -1.36 -21.45 -34.15
N ARG A 626 -1.78 -20.34 -34.77
CA ARG A 626 -0.89 -19.49 -35.56
C ARG A 626 0.04 -18.66 -34.65
N GLN A 627 1.26 -18.39 -35.12
CA GLN A 627 2.20 -17.49 -34.45
C GLN A 627 1.69 -16.03 -34.46
N LEU A 628 1.98 -15.28 -33.41
CA LEU A 628 1.69 -13.85 -33.25
C LEU A 628 2.94 -13.03 -33.54
N TYR A 629 2.76 -11.87 -34.16
CA TYR A 629 3.86 -10.94 -34.40
C TYR A 629 4.32 -10.32 -33.07
N PRO A 630 5.64 -10.16 -32.82
CA PRO A 630 6.18 -9.64 -31.56
C PRO A 630 5.85 -8.16 -31.28
N ALA A 631 5.15 -7.47 -32.20
CA ALA A 631 4.48 -6.21 -31.90
C ALA A 631 3.42 -6.36 -30.80
N PHE A 632 2.84 -7.55 -30.64
CA PHE A 632 2.25 -7.96 -29.38
C PHE A 632 3.40 -8.43 -28.48
N PRO A 633 3.74 -7.74 -27.37
CA PRO A 633 5.00 -7.92 -26.65
C PRO A 633 4.99 -9.17 -25.74
N TYR A 634 4.66 -10.33 -26.30
CA TYR A 634 4.66 -11.62 -25.59
C TYR A 634 6.05 -12.04 -25.09
N THR A 635 7.12 -11.49 -25.66
CA THR A 635 8.50 -11.67 -25.17
C THR A 635 8.69 -11.08 -23.78
N ALA A 636 8.03 -9.95 -23.50
CA ALA A 636 8.01 -9.32 -22.18
C ALA A 636 6.90 -9.92 -21.29
N TYR A 637 5.69 -10.10 -21.82
CA TYR A 637 4.58 -10.69 -21.06
C TYR A 637 4.82 -12.13 -20.59
N ALA A 638 5.74 -12.87 -21.23
CA ALA A 638 6.21 -14.15 -20.73
C ALA A 638 6.78 -14.07 -19.30
N LYS A 639 7.22 -12.90 -18.86
CA LYS A 639 7.74 -12.65 -17.51
C LYS A 639 6.64 -12.53 -16.45
N LEU A 640 5.39 -12.25 -16.82
CA LEU A 640 4.26 -12.13 -15.90
C LEU A 640 4.11 -13.37 -15.00
N SER A 641 3.75 -13.17 -13.74
CA SER A 641 3.39 -14.25 -12.84
C SER A 641 2.05 -14.88 -13.24
N ASP A 642 1.81 -16.12 -12.83
CA ASP A 642 0.52 -16.79 -13.09
C ASP A 642 -0.65 -16.03 -12.47
N ALA A 643 -0.43 -15.44 -11.30
CA ALA A 643 -1.45 -14.65 -10.61
C ALA A 643 -1.81 -13.38 -11.39
N ASP A 644 -0.83 -12.70 -12.00
CA ASP A 644 -1.08 -11.52 -12.84
C ASP A 644 -1.76 -11.88 -14.16
N LEU A 645 -1.38 -12.98 -14.80
CA LEU A 645 -2.05 -13.42 -16.03
C LEU A 645 -3.50 -13.83 -15.80
N GLN A 646 -3.78 -14.55 -14.70
CA GLN A 646 -5.16 -14.92 -14.34
C GLN A 646 -6.00 -13.69 -13.97
N ALA A 647 -5.43 -12.75 -13.21
CA ALA A 647 -6.09 -11.51 -12.84
C ALA A 647 -6.39 -10.64 -14.07
N LEU A 648 -5.41 -10.46 -14.96
CA LEU A 648 -5.57 -9.75 -16.23
C LEU A 648 -6.67 -10.38 -17.10
N TYR A 649 -6.67 -11.71 -17.22
CA TYR A 649 -7.70 -12.43 -17.95
C TYR A 649 -9.09 -12.18 -17.35
N GLY A 650 -9.23 -12.29 -16.03
CA GLY A 650 -10.49 -11.99 -15.33
C GLY A 650 -10.97 -10.56 -15.57
N TYR A 651 -10.07 -9.57 -15.47
CA TYR A 651 -10.38 -8.16 -15.73
C TYR A 651 -10.85 -7.92 -17.17
N LEU A 652 -10.16 -8.47 -18.17
CA LEU A 652 -10.57 -8.33 -19.57
C LEU A 652 -11.95 -8.98 -19.81
N MET A 653 -12.17 -10.16 -19.23
CA MET A 653 -13.44 -10.87 -19.35
C MET A 653 -14.60 -10.20 -18.61
N SER A 654 -14.32 -9.32 -17.65
CA SER A 654 -15.34 -8.53 -16.94
C SER A 654 -15.67 -7.19 -17.62
N GLN A 655 -14.99 -6.82 -18.72
CA GLN A 655 -15.25 -5.56 -19.43
C GLN A 655 -16.51 -5.64 -20.30
N PRO A 656 -17.08 -4.51 -20.76
CA PRO A 656 -18.13 -4.52 -21.76
C PRO A 656 -17.68 -5.23 -23.05
N ALA A 657 -18.51 -6.15 -23.54
CA ALA A 657 -18.30 -6.80 -24.83
C ALA A 657 -18.54 -5.80 -25.97
N VAL A 658 -17.60 -5.72 -26.92
CA VAL A 658 -17.74 -4.88 -28.11
C VAL A 658 -17.54 -5.73 -29.35
N ALA A 659 -18.58 -5.87 -30.16
CA ALA A 659 -18.49 -6.50 -31.46
C ALA A 659 -17.74 -5.57 -32.44
N ALA A 660 -16.49 -5.91 -32.74
CA ALA A 660 -15.63 -5.15 -33.65
C ALA A 660 -14.62 -6.09 -34.31
N THR A 661 -14.52 -6.03 -35.64
CA THR A 661 -13.53 -6.79 -36.43
C THR A 661 -12.47 -5.81 -36.94
N PRO A 662 -11.27 -5.78 -36.33
CA PRO A 662 -10.18 -4.92 -36.78
C PRO A 662 -9.72 -5.25 -38.22
N PRO A 663 -9.11 -4.29 -38.93
CA PRO A 663 -8.46 -4.54 -40.21
C PRO A 663 -7.40 -5.65 -40.12
N ARG A 664 -7.11 -6.30 -41.24
CA ARG A 664 -6.07 -7.35 -41.29
C ARG A 664 -4.69 -6.71 -41.33
N THR A 665 -3.74 -7.29 -40.60
CA THR A 665 -2.31 -6.95 -40.67
C THR A 665 -1.77 -7.08 -42.09
N GLU A 666 -1.07 -6.05 -42.57
CA GLU A 666 -0.50 -5.95 -43.92
C GLU A 666 1.03 -5.84 -43.82
N LEU A 667 1.74 -6.96 -43.95
CA LEU A 667 3.20 -6.99 -43.99
C LEU A 667 3.71 -7.37 -45.38
N GLY A 668 4.87 -6.84 -45.75
CA GLY A 668 5.55 -7.21 -46.98
C GLY A 668 6.15 -8.62 -46.93
N PHE A 669 6.33 -9.27 -48.08
CA PHE A 669 7.07 -10.53 -48.16
C PHE A 669 8.55 -10.32 -47.73
N PRO A 670 9.15 -11.24 -46.93
CA PRO A 670 8.60 -12.51 -46.42
C PRO A 670 7.90 -12.41 -45.04
N PHE A 671 7.79 -11.21 -44.46
CA PHE A 671 7.28 -10.99 -43.10
C PHE A 671 5.79 -11.31 -42.93
N ASN A 672 5.02 -11.43 -44.01
CA ASN A 672 3.64 -11.91 -43.99
C ASN A 672 3.49 -13.41 -43.72
N LEU A 673 4.56 -14.20 -43.80
CA LEU A 673 4.53 -15.64 -43.59
C LEU A 673 4.65 -15.99 -42.10
N ARG A 674 3.50 -16.06 -41.40
CA ARG A 674 3.43 -16.38 -39.96
C ARG A 674 4.26 -17.61 -39.51
N PRO A 675 4.37 -18.72 -40.27
CA PRO A 675 5.21 -19.84 -39.87
C PRO A 675 6.68 -19.50 -39.61
N LEU A 676 7.24 -18.48 -40.27
CA LEU A 676 8.63 -18.05 -40.08
C LEU A 676 8.88 -17.52 -38.66
N LEU A 677 7.85 -17.04 -37.97
CA LEU A 677 7.95 -16.60 -36.58
C LEU A 677 8.27 -17.74 -35.61
N ALA A 678 8.00 -19.00 -35.95
CA ALA A 678 8.43 -20.13 -35.11
C ALA A 678 9.96 -20.19 -35.01
N GLY A 679 10.66 -19.93 -36.12
CA GLY A 679 12.12 -19.81 -36.14
C GLY A 679 12.62 -18.55 -35.44
N TRP A 680 11.90 -17.42 -35.58
CA TRP A 680 12.20 -16.18 -34.86
C TRP A 680 12.08 -16.38 -33.33
N ASN A 681 11.00 -17.02 -32.86
CA ASN A 681 10.78 -17.34 -31.45
C ASN A 681 11.86 -18.27 -30.90
N LEU A 682 12.32 -19.25 -31.67
CA LEU A 682 13.44 -20.11 -31.25
C LEU A 682 14.72 -19.31 -30.98
N LEU A 683 14.96 -18.23 -31.73
CA LEU A 683 16.17 -17.42 -31.61
C LEU A 683 16.07 -16.29 -30.58
N PHE A 684 14.88 -15.71 -30.40
CA PHE A 684 14.72 -14.42 -29.71
C PHE A 684 13.67 -14.43 -28.59
N HIS A 685 12.96 -15.53 -28.35
CA HIS A 685 11.94 -15.62 -27.31
C HIS A 685 12.37 -16.50 -26.13
N ASP A 686 12.17 -16.00 -24.90
CA ASP A 686 12.30 -16.77 -23.67
C ASP A 686 10.94 -16.84 -22.95
N PRO A 687 10.23 -17.99 -23.03
CA PRO A 687 8.88 -18.12 -22.47
C PRO A 687 8.85 -18.27 -20.94
N LYS A 688 9.99 -18.16 -20.26
CA LYS A 688 10.08 -18.37 -18.81
C LYS A 688 9.56 -17.14 -18.03
N PRO A 689 8.74 -17.36 -16.98
CA PRO A 689 8.36 -16.32 -16.02
C PRO A 689 9.58 -15.62 -15.39
N PHE A 690 9.35 -14.42 -14.88
CA PHE A 690 10.37 -13.68 -14.13
C PHE A 690 10.86 -14.50 -12.94
N THR A 691 12.18 -14.50 -12.73
CA THR A 691 12.82 -15.16 -11.60
C THR A 691 13.57 -14.10 -10.81
N PRO A 692 13.16 -13.79 -9.56
CA PRO A 692 13.83 -12.79 -8.74
C PRO A 692 15.31 -13.08 -8.53
N ASP A 693 16.13 -12.04 -8.60
CA ASP A 693 17.54 -12.11 -8.24
C ASP A 693 17.66 -12.13 -6.70
N PRO A 694 18.20 -13.22 -6.10
CA PRO A 694 18.33 -13.33 -4.65
C PRO A 694 19.36 -12.37 -4.05
N SER A 695 20.21 -11.74 -4.85
CA SER A 695 21.19 -10.74 -4.39
C SER A 695 20.64 -9.31 -4.32
N GLN A 696 19.43 -9.09 -4.82
CA GLN A 696 18.75 -7.79 -4.86
C GLN A 696 17.59 -7.75 -3.88
N ASP A 697 17.22 -6.55 -3.43
CA ASP A 697 16.07 -6.39 -2.55
C ASP A 697 14.72 -6.58 -3.28
N VAL A 698 13.63 -6.60 -2.51
CA VAL A 698 12.27 -6.83 -3.03
C VAL A 698 11.81 -5.68 -3.93
N GLU A 699 12.20 -4.45 -3.62
CA GLU A 699 11.80 -3.26 -4.39
C GLU A 699 12.48 -3.24 -5.75
N TRP A 700 13.76 -3.56 -5.81
CA TRP A 700 14.51 -3.74 -7.04
C TRP A 700 13.92 -4.86 -7.89
N ASN A 701 13.63 -6.03 -7.30
CA ASN A 701 13.02 -7.16 -8.01
C ASN A 701 11.61 -6.83 -8.53
N ARG A 702 10.82 -6.06 -7.77
CA ARG A 702 9.52 -5.53 -8.22
C ARG A 702 9.70 -4.60 -9.42
N GLY A 703 10.70 -3.72 -9.37
CA GLY A 703 11.04 -2.81 -10.46
C GLY A 703 11.46 -3.56 -11.71
N ALA A 704 12.36 -4.53 -11.58
CA ALA A 704 12.81 -5.41 -12.65
C ALA A 704 11.63 -6.12 -13.31
N TYR A 705 10.75 -6.72 -12.49
CA TYR A 705 9.54 -7.40 -12.99
C TYR A 705 8.62 -6.47 -13.79
N LEU A 706 8.39 -5.25 -13.31
CA LEU A 706 7.53 -4.28 -13.99
C LEU A 706 8.17 -3.76 -15.28
N VAL A 707 9.48 -3.48 -15.28
CA VAL A 707 10.21 -2.92 -16.43
C VAL A 707 10.46 -3.97 -17.51
N GLU A 708 10.90 -5.17 -17.13
CA GLU A 708 11.21 -6.28 -18.05
C GLU A 708 9.96 -7.06 -18.49
N GLY A 709 8.91 -7.05 -17.66
CA GLY A 709 7.69 -7.78 -17.89
C GLY A 709 6.57 -6.90 -18.43
N VAL A 710 5.61 -6.57 -17.56
CA VAL A 710 4.34 -5.97 -17.99
C VAL A 710 4.52 -4.60 -18.66
N GLY A 711 5.43 -3.76 -18.16
CA GLY A 711 5.68 -2.42 -18.71
C GLY A 711 6.57 -2.40 -19.95
N HIS A 712 7.12 -3.56 -20.35
CA HIS A 712 7.83 -3.79 -21.61
C HIS A 712 8.78 -2.67 -22.05
N CYS A 713 9.48 -2.01 -21.11
CA CYS A 713 10.17 -0.74 -21.41
C CYS A 713 11.25 -0.90 -22.49
N ALA A 714 11.89 -2.07 -22.55
CA ALA A 714 12.87 -2.42 -23.58
C ALA A 714 12.29 -2.42 -25.01
N ALA A 715 10.97 -2.60 -25.17
CA ALA A 715 10.31 -2.55 -26.46
C ALA A 715 10.43 -1.17 -27.12
N CYS A 716 10.57 -0.09 -26.36
CA CYS A 716 10.82 1.24 -26.94
C CYS A 716 12.25 1.71 -26.68
N HIS A 717 12.84 1.33 -25.54
CA HIS A 717 14.10 1.86 -25.04
C HIS A 717 15.34 0.99 -25.30
N SER A 718 15.24 -0.07 -26.10
CA SER A 718 16.38 -0.85 -26.57
C SER A 718 16.51 -0.81 -28.10
N PRO A 719 17.73 -0.82 -28.65
CA PRO A 719 17.91 -0.89 -30.09
C PRO A 719 17.52 -2.28 -30.60
N ARG A 720 17.05 -2.36 -31.85
CA ARG A 720 16.67 -3.61 -32.51
C ARG A 720 17.72 -4.07 -33.52
N ASN A 721 17.81 -5.38 -33.73
CA ASN A 721 18.60 -5.97 -34.80
C ASN A 721 17.84 -5.93 -36.15
N ARG A 722 18.48 -6.38 -37.24
CA ARG A 722 17.89 -6.34 -38.60
C ARG A 722 16.64 -7.23 -38.76
N LEU A 723 16.41 -8.17 -37.84
CA LEU A 723 15.23 -9.06 -37.79
C LEU A 723 14.16 -8.53 -36.83
N GLY A 724 14.31 -7.31 -36.32
CA GLY A 724 13.33 -6.66 -35.45
C GLY A 724 13.38 -7.10 -33.98
N ALA A 725 14.31 -7.96 -33.57
CA ALA A 725 14.44 -8.37 -32.17
C ALA A 725 15.26 -7.35 -31.36
N GLU A 726 14.87 -7.15 -30.11
CA GLU A 726 15.57 -6.30 -29.14
C GLU A 726 16.99 -6.82 -28.88
N LYS A 727 17.95 -5.91 -28.75
CA LYS A 727 19.31 -6.26 -28.35
C LYS A 727 19.41 -6.26 -26.82
N GLY A 728 19.92 -7.35 -26.25
CA GLY A 728 20.22 -7.47 -24.82
C GLY A 728 21.67 -7.12 -24.47
N GLY A 729 22.10 -7.51 -23.27
CA GLY A 729 23.47 -7.28 -22.79
C GLY A 729 23.75 -5.78 -22.63
N LEU A 730 24.88 -5.30 -23.17
CA LEU A 730 25.28 -3.89 -23.07
C LEU A 730 24.32 -2.92 -23.78
N ASP A 731 23.55 -3.42 -24.75
CA ASP A 731 22.56 -2.63 -25.49
C ASP A 731 21.19 -2.57 -24.78
N TYR A 732 20.98 -3.33 -23.70
CA TYR A 732 19.73 -3.33 -22.96
C TYR A 732 19.44 -1.94 -22.37
N LEU A 733 18.27 -1.38 -22.70
CA LEU A 733 17.83 -0.05 -22.30
C LEU A 733 18.75 1.10 -22.74
N ALA A 734 19.58 0.89 -23.78
CA ALA A 734 20.53 1.88 -24.29
C ALA A 734 19.91 2.96 -25.21
N GLY A 735 18.58 3.01 -25.30
CA GLY A 735 17.81 3.89 -26.16
C GLY A 735 17.24 3.15 -27.38
N GLY A 736 16.28 3.75 -28.07
CA GLY A 736 15.61 3.09 -29.18
C GLY A 736 14.77 4.03 -30.03
N GLN A 737 13.88 3.44 -30.84
CA GLN A 737 12.96 4.18 -31.68
C GLN A 737 11.59 3.51 -31.66
N ALA A 738 10.53 4.30 -31.47
CA ALA A 738 9.14 3.86 -31.44
C ALA A 738 8.27 4.89 -32.16
N GLU A 739 7.46 4.45 -33.14
CA GLU A 739 6.50 5.30 -33.88
C GLU A 739 7.13 6.58 -34.47
N GLY A 740 8.38 6.49 -34.95
CA GLY A 740 9.11 7.65 -35.48
C GLY A 740 9.74 8.58 -34.43
N TRP A 741 9.57 8.28 -33.13
CA TRP A 741 10.18 9.00 -32.02
C TRP A 741 11.43 8.30 -31.51
N ASN A 742 12.46 9.10 -31.18
CA ASN A 742 13.67 8.59 -30.54
C ASN A 742 13.43 8.43 -29.04
N ALA A 743 13.47 7.18 -28.56
CA ALA A 743 13.36 6.85 -27.14
C ALA A 743 14.74 7.01 -26.46
N PRO A 744 14.84 7.78 -25.35
CA PRO A 744 16.11 7.98 -24.66
C PRO A 744 16.63 6.71 -23.99
N ALA A 745 17.93 6.64 -23.71
CA ALA A 745 18.51 5.54 -22.95
C ALA A 745 18.01 5.56 -21.49
N LEU A 746 17.49 4.43 -20.99
CA LEU A 746 17.10 4.29 -19.59
C LEU A 746 18.25 3.78 -18.71
N ASN A 747 19.24 3.09 -19.31
CA ASN A 747 20.44 2.63 -18.57
C ASN A 747 21.46 3.76 -18.27
N GLN A 748 21.19 5.00 -18.70
CA GLN A 748 22.05 6.17 -18.47
C GLN A 748 21.33 7.27 -17.68
N LEU A 749 20.19 6.97 -17.06
CA LEU A 749 19.42 7.99 -16.32
C LEU A 749 20.23 8.60 -15.18
N ALA A 750 21.01 7.79 -14.45
CA ALA A 750 21.83 8.25 -13.33
C ALA A 750 23.15 8.93 -13.75
N THR A 751 23.67 8.64 -14.95
CA THR A 751 25.05 8.99 -15.35
C THR A 751 25.15 9.88 -16.59
N GLY A 752 24.02 10.17 -17.25
CA GLY A 752 23.98 11.00 -18.46
C GLY A 752 24.29 12.48 -18.21
N GLU A 753 24.53 13.23 -19.31
CA GLU A 753 24.84 14.68 -19.27
C GLU A 753 23.80 15.51 -18.50
N ARG A 754 22.54 15.05 -18.48
CA ARG A 754 21.48 15.54 -17.59
C ARG A 754 20.98 14.38 -16.76
N ALA A 755 21.73 14.02 -15.73
CA ALA A 755 21.36 12.96 -14.81
C ALA A 755 20.02 13.27 -14.12
N TRP A 756 19.18 12.23 -14.01
CA TRP A 756 17.93 12.21 -13.27
C TRP A 756 18.21 11.93 -11.80
N SER A 757 17.46 12.58 -10.90
CA SER A 757 17.28 12.06 -9.54
C SER A 757 16.11 11.07 -9.48
N GLY A 758 16.14 10.16 -8.50
CA GLY A 758 15.04 9.21 -8.29
C GLY A 758 13.69 9.91 -8.06
N GLU A 759 13.66 11.02 -7.32
CA GLU A 759 12.44 11.80 -7.09
C GLU A 759 11.94 12.45 -8.39
N GLU A 760 12.82 13.04 -9.20
CA GLU A 760 12.42 13.63 -10.49
C GLU A 760 11.86 12.59 -11.46
N LEU A 761 12.48 11.39 -11.51
CA LEU A 761 11.99 10.30 -12.34
C LEU A 761 10.64 9.78 -11.84
N PHE A 762 10.48 9.62 -10.54
CA PHE A 762 9.20 9.25 -9.93
C PHE A 762 8.09 10.25 -10.28
N GLN A 763 8.35 11.56 -10.14
CA GLN A 763 7.39 12.60 -10.49
C GLN A 763 7.06 12.59 -11.99
N TYR A 764 8.05 12.38 -12.86
CA TYR A 764 7.84 12.27 -14.29
C TYR A 764 6.98 11.06 -14.65
N LEU A 765 7.24 9.87 -14.09
CA LEU A 765 6.43 8.67 -14.32
C LEU A 765 5.00 8.82 -13.79
N ARG A 766 4.81 9.61 -12.73
CA ARG A 766 3.48 9.88 -12.15
C ARG A 766 2.67 10.90 -12.93
N THR A 767 3.32 11.97 -13.40
CA THR A 767 2.62 13.18 -13.87
C THR A 767 2.87 13.50 -15.34
N GLY A 768 3.86 12.85 -15.96
CA GLY A 768 4.32 13.16 -17.31
C GLY A 768 5.12 14.44 -17.42
N TYR A 769 5.60 15.01 -16.31
CA TYR A 769 6.35 16.26 -16.34
C TYR A 769 7.52 16.25 -15.37
N SER A 770 8.65 16.82 -15.82
CA SER A 770 9.77 17.19 -14.96
C SER A 770 10.32 18.56 -15.36
N PRO A 771 10.60 19.48 -14.42
CA PRO A 771 11.14 20.80 -14.73
C PRO A 771 12.42 20.79 -15.58
N ARG A 772 13.27 19.78 -15.41
CA ARG A 772 14.56 19.67 -16.12
C ARG A 772 14.47 18.87 -17.42
N HIS A 773 13.46 18.01 -17.57
CA HIS A 773 13.36 17.06 -18.67
C HIS A 773 12.15 17.28 -19.59
N GLY A 774 11.24 18.20 -19.23
CA GLY A 774 10.08 18.58 -20.03
C GLY A 774 8.87 17.69 -19.79
N VAL A 775 7.95 17.69 -20.76
CA VAL A 775 6.72 16.89 -20.74
C VAL A 775 6.90 15.59 -21.54
N ALA A 776 6.24 14.53 -21.10
CA ALA A 776 6.06 13.32 -21.88
C ALA A 776 5.28 13.65 -23.16
N ALA A 777 5.81 13.22 -24.30
CA ALA A 777 5.26 13.51 -25.61
C ALA A 777 5.32 12.27 -26.51
N GLY A 778 4.56 12.31 -27.61
CA GLY A 778 4.50 11.21 -28.55
C GLY A 778 4.05 9.90 -27.89
N PRO A 779 4.70 8.77 -28.19
CA PRO A 779 4.34 7.44 -27.68
C PRO A 779 4.45 7.32 -26.15
N MET A 780 5.25 8.17 -25.50
CA MET A 780 5.41 8.12 -24.04
C MET A 780 4.21 8.73 -23.29
N ALA A 781 3.47 9.66 -23.90
CA ALA A 781 2.34 10.31 -23.24
C ALA A 781 1.21 9.33 -22.79
N PRO A 782 0.72 8.40 -23.64
CA PRO A 782 -0.25 7.39 -23.19
C PRO A 782 0.35 6.41 -22.17
N VAL A 783 1.63 6.05 -22.30
CA VAL A 783 2.33 5.19 -21.33
C VAL A 783 2.30 5.81 -19.93
N ILE A 784 2.57 7.12 -19.83
CA ILE A 784 2.46 7.85 -18.56
C ILE A 784 1.05 7.78 -17.97
N HIS A 785 0.00 7.82 -18.80
CA HIS A 785 -1.37 7.72 -18.30
C HIS A 785 -1.62 6.38 -17.61
N GLY A 786 -1.19 5.27 -18.21
CA GLY A 786 -1.25 3.94 -17.59
C GLY A 786 -0.40 3.83 -16.33
N LEU A 787 0.84 4.35 -16.36
CA LEU A 787 1.73 4.37 -15.20
C LEU A 787 1.19 5.22 -14.04
N ALA A 788 0.49 6.33 -14.34
CA ALA A 788 -0.11 7.20 -13.33
C ALA A 788 -1.25 6.52 -12.54
N GLU A 789 -1.86 5.47 -13.09
CA GLU A 789 -2.87 4.65 -12.38
C GLU A 789 -2.24 3.67 -11.37
N LEU A 790 -0.91 3.45 -11.44
CA LEU A 790 -0.24 2.48 -10.59
C LEU A 790 -0.05 3.01 -9.16
N PRO A 791 0.00 2.10 -8.16
CA PRO A 791 0.36 2.47 -6.80
C PRO A 791 1.72 3.18 -6.75
N ALA A 792 1.86 4.15 -5.83
CA ALA A 792 3.11 4.87 -5.64
C ALA A 792 4.32 3.95 -5.39
N SER A 793 4.10 2.80 -4.73
CA SER A 793 5.13 1.79 -4.48
C SER A 793 5.68 1.17 -5.77
N ASP A 794 4.83 0.98 -6.78
CA ASP A 794 5.23 0.36 -8.05
C ASP A 794 6.05 1.32 -8.91
N LEU A 795 5.68 2.60 -8.91
CA LEU A 795 6.50 3.63 -9.57
C LEU A 795 7.87 3.80 -8.89
N LYS A 796 7.92 3.74 -7.56
CA LYS A 796 9.20 3.76 -6.82
C LYS A 796 10.05 2.54 -7.16
N ALA A 797 9.46 1.35 -7.21
CA ALA A 797 10.17 0.14 -7.62
C ALA A 797 10.76 0.26 -9.04
N ILE A 798 9.97 0.76 -10.01
CA ILE A 798 10.46 1.04 -11.38
C ILE A 798 11.67 1.99 -11.34
N VAL A 799 11.57 3.09 -10.57
CA VAL A 799 12.67 4.05 -10.40
C VAL A 799 13.90 3.38 -9.79
N THR A 800 13.73 2.62 -8.71
CA THR A 800 14.80 1.91 -8.00
C THR A 800 15.56 0.98 -8.95
N TYR A 801 14.85 0.21 -9.78
CA TYR A 801 15.48 -0.63 -10.80
C TYR A 801 16.20 0.20 -11.86
N LEU A 802 15.51 1.15 -12.52
CA LEU A 802 16.06 1.92 -13.64
C LEU A 802 17.29 2.76 -13.24
N MET A 803 17.33 3.27 -12.00
CA MET A 803 18.48 4.03 -11.48
C MET A 803 19.68 3.14 -11.15
N ALA A 804 19.46 1.84 -10.94
CA ALA A 804 20.50 0.86 -10.64
C ALA A 804 21.05 0.14 -11.90
N VAL A 805 20.34 0.18 -13.03
CA VAL A 805 20.80 -0.47 -14.27
C VAL A 805 22.07 0.24 -14.79
N PRO A 806 23.23 -0.46 -14.86
CA PRO A 806 24.47 0.15 -15.32
C PRO A 806 24.46 0.36 -16.83
N GLY A 807 24.75 1.58 -17.28
CA GLY A 807 25.00 1.91 -18.69
C GLY A 807 26.48 2.18 -18.96
N GLN A 808 26.98 1.76 -20.13
CA GLN A 808 28.20 2.30 -20.70
C GLN A 808 27.83 3.33 -21.77
N ALA A 809 28.45 4.51 -21.71
CA ALA A 809 28.25 5.54 -22.72
C ALA A 809 28.77 5.02 -24.08
N PRO A 810 27.95 4.97 -25.14
CA PRO A 810 28.49 4.82 -26.48
C PRO A 810 29.31 6.08 -26.77
N ALA A 811 30.58 5.90 -27.13
CA ALA A 811 31.43 6.98 -27.60
C ALA A 811 30.74 7.65 -28.79
N ARG A 812 30.20 8.86 -28.59
CA ARG A 812 29.71 9.69 -29.70
C ARG A 812 30.92 10.09 -30.51
N THR A 813 31.07 9.54 -31.71
CA THR A 813 31.85 10.21 -32.75
C THR A 813 31.17 11.56 -32.98
N PRO A 814 31.83 12.70 -32.74
CA PRO A 814 31.21 13.99 -32.93
C PRO A 814 30.87 14.16 -34.41
N SER A 815 29.57 14.20 -34.72
CA SER A 815 29.09 14.72 -36.00
C SER A 815 29.34 16.23 -36.00
N PRO A 816 30.08 16.79 -36.97
CA PRO A 816 30.37 18.21 -36.97
C PRO A 816 29.08 18.98 -37.28
N ALA A 817 28.72 19.84 -36.31
CA ALA A 817 27.99 21.08 -36.45
C ALA A 817 26.75 21.10 -37.38
N ARG A 818 25.58 21.14 -36.75
CA ARG A 818 24.52 22.07 -37.18
C ARG A 818 23.95 22.83 -35.97
N ALA A 819 24.87 23.40 -35.19
CA ALA A 819 24.55 24.50 -34.29
C ALA A 819 24.50 25.78 -35.14
N THR A 820 23.29 26.14 -35.58
CA THR A 820 22.78 27.52 -35.88
C THR A 820 21.54 27.38 -36.77
N ALA A 821 20.36 27.18 -36.19
CA ALA A 821 19.08 27.43 -36.88
C ALA A 821 17.84 27.51 -35.97
N ALA A 822 17.89 27.11 -34.69
CA ALA A 822 16.68 27.09 -33.85
C ALA A 822 16.56 28.25 -32.83
N ALA A 823 17.55 29.15 -32.74
CA ALA A 823 17.50 30.31 -31.85
C ALA A 823 16.88 31.58 -32.49
N THR A 824 16.46 31.54 -33.76
CA THR A 824 15.86 32.70 -34.45
C THR A 824 14.39 32.53 -34.84
N ALA A 825 13.75 31.41 -34.50
CA ALA A 825 12.33 31.20 -34.84
C ALA A 825 11.32 31.60 -33.73
N SER A 826 11.76 31.88 -32.50
CA SER A 826 10.86 32.28 -31.40
C SER A 826 10.76 33.81 -31.19
N ALA A 827 11.64 34.60 -31.81
CA ALA A 827 11.61 36.07 -31.69
C ALA A 827 10.74 36.78 -32.77
N ALA A 828 10.21 36.06 -33.76
CA ALA A 828 9.43 36.63 -34.87
C ALA A 828 7.91 36.38 -34.80
N ALA A 829 7.42 35.73 -33.74
CA ALA A 829 5.99 35.48 -33.51
C ALA A 829 5.37 36.41 -32.44
N THR A 830 6.17 37.07 -31.60
CA THR A 830 5.68 37.97 -30.53
C THR A 830 5.61 39.44 -30.95
N ALA A 831 6.09 39.80 -32.14
CA ALA A 831 6.11 41.18 -32.64
C ALA A 831 4.99 41.52 -33.66
N ARG A 832 4.05 40.61 -33.95
CA ARG A 832 2.97 40.84 -34.94
C ARG A 832 1.54 40.80 -34.39
N THR A 833 1.35 40.65 -33.09
CA THR A 833 0.01 40.65 -32.45
C THR A 833 -0.23 41.86 -31.54
N ALA A 834 0.71 42.81 -31.46
CA ALA A 834 0.61 44.02 -30.62
C ALA A 834 0.44 45.33 -31.41
N ALA A 835 0.13 45.27 -32.72
CA ALA A 835 0.05 46.46 -33.59
C ALA A 835 -1.31 46.67 -34.29
N THR A 836 -2.40 46.08 -33.80
CA THR A 836 -3.72 46.17 -34.49
C THR A 836 -4.93 46.52 -33.62
N THR A 837 -4.77 47.02 -32.39
CA THR A 837 -5.90 47.38 -31.53
C THR A 837 -5.74 48.70 -30.75
N ALA A 838 -4.99 49.67 -31.26
CA ALA A 838 -4.89 50.97 -30.60
C ALA A 838 -4.67 52.17 -31.54
N THR A 839 -5.48 52.34 -32.59
CA THR A 839 -5.70 53.68 -33.17
C THR A 839 -6.99 53.72 -33.97
N THR A 840 -8.06 54.26 -33.38
CA THR A 840 -9.07 55.18 -33.96
C THR A 840 -10.41 55.01 -33.27
N ALA A 841 -10.72 55.91 -32.33
CA ALA A 841 -12.08 56.40 -32.09
C ALA A 841 -12.05 57.50 -31.02
N THR A 842 -11.97 58.77 -31.42
CA THR A 842 -12.83 59.84 -30.90
C THR A 842 -12.60 61.19 -31.61
N VAL A 843 -13.73 61.90 -31.83
CA VAL A 843 -13.90 63.33 -32.23
C VAL A 843 -13.76 63.58 -33.76
N THR A 844 -14.74 64.06 -34.55
CA THR A 844 -15.85 65.00 -34.32
C THR A 844 -16.90 64.99 -35.47
N ALA A 845 -18.07 65.52 -35.12
CA ALA A 845 -19.33 65.82 -35.82
C ALA A 845 -19.36 66.42 -37.27
N ALA A 846 -20.42 66.00 -37.99
CA ALA A 846 -21.44 66.73 -38.80
C ALA A 846 -21.05 67.51 -40.09
N PRO A 847 -22.00 67.96 -40.96
CA PRO A 847 -23.44 67.64 -41.13
C PRO A 847 -23.87 67.28 -42.59
N ALA A 848 -25.04 66.65 -42.75
CA ALA A 848 -26.11 66.93 -43.73
C ALA A 848 -27.22 65.88 -43.62
#